data_AF-A0A2R8FBN2-F1
#
_entry.id   AF-A0A2R8FBN2-F1
#
_cell.length_a   1.000
_cell.length_b   1.000
_cell.length_c   1.000
_cell.angle_alpha   90.00
_cell.angle_beta   90.00
_cell.angle_gamma   90.00
#
_symmetry.space_group_name_H-M   'P 1'
#
loop_
_entity.id
_entity.type
_entity.pdbx_description
1 polymer ?
#
loop_
_entity_poly.entity_id
_entity_poly.type
_entity_poly.pdbx_seq_one_letter_code
_entity_poly.pdbx_strand_id
1 'polypeptide(L)'
;MSTFSIQNRPRTISGESAHIIKLDHKYSGFDPRSVPAINLEELNSGIYALRHLMNALQSENANIACFLNPNNTIFPTTEVRSYLKNLPLQASAPGRALRSPADLLSTAALALVPIIDAGLTELVDSVTEINLSSLSTISTVRQLMKSYLNLTSLTPEQERAVFASASVPSEENLISHVKQEKATEIKAKQDEIKASLEAQGVPPEEIEKILQAYPDTYATEFIKEFIEQPLHTYRSQVGGPITSMNETAIQNMPIPPTITPDNVNDVNGMMILSTILKSINDAVKQAPALAGDEEIITMLQTLIPLSDKTNFTAIELKTIYTGTQLPNTKALENYLSNRQIAEYRGKITAMYRTSVHNLSSTQRTVANNRKMLEEELSIFQQAQNCFVTWISQANALRTGITNNYTSAVLTTSMEMYGGLLCLSYMYERLSTNAKAIFDKSVNEYLKIIIIEGGSWVSGWIAKMAAYQELAEYSLGTAVTSQNQIKDYLQRRGNEFKNTRHFFHDIGDQMYQFANDPVFGNSLTTKNGALQPNLAGFIQEAMINVGTVRNDYVSNAQRILNEFNTSASAYTTQLQLQIAALQKKYDDLDPQQASFTENRQFAVAAWLASESLGNALISMILKSQLPKQEAFLEPLIEEINFNNIAANALNSLLQITNEFSTTSVYYSLSSYLVQSKTGQDLFAGDYYETLLAASREREYIARDTAKCKQAITLVNELLKKIQNLPGATSAQKQEMLNATTYYQYSLSVTLNQLTVLESLFVSITMSLKTAADGKYEKSVFQILGFDNWIPTLAALESFLTSGFPNISATGGLGPLFTQVQSDQQNYTSQSQTQQLNLQNQMTNIQQEWTLVSTSMQVLNGILSQLASAIYSN
;
A
#
# COMPACT_ATOMS: atom_id res chain seq x y z
N MET A 1 0.03 -16.94 67.83
CA MET A 1 0.87 -17.85 67.04
C MET A 1 0.19 -18.09 65.70
N SER A 2 0.77 -17.56 64.63
CA SER A 2 0.58 -17.98 63.24
C SER A 2 1.90 -17.66 62.55
N THR A 3 2.47 -18.61 61.80
CA THR A 3 3.81 -18.47 61.23
C THR A 3 3.76 -17.65 59.94
N PHE A 4 4.09 -16.37 60.04
CA PHE A 4 4.42 -15.52 58.90
C PHE A 4 5.81 -15.88 58.34
N SER A 5 5.93 -17.08 57.76
CA SER A 5 7.05 -17.43 56.89
C SER A 5 6.91 -16.71 55.56
N ILE A 6 8.00 -16.16 55.02
CA ILE A 6 8.06 -15.91 53.58
C ILE A 6 7.78 -17.25 52.87
N GLN A 7 7.01 -17.27 51.77
CA GLN A 7 6.74 -18.52 51.04
C GLN A 7 7.99 -18.99 50.29
N ASN A 8 8.95 -19.55 51.03
CA ASN A 8 10.24 -20.08 50.61
C ASN A 8 10.11 -21.41 49.82
N ARG A 9 9.06 -21.52 49.00
CA ARG A 9 8.88 -22.56 47.99
C ARG A 9 8.83 -21.93 46.59
N PRO A 10 10.00 -21.71 45.96
CA PRO A 10 10.07 -21.80 44.52
C PRO A 10 9.62 -23.23 44.15
N ARG A 11 8.39 -23.37 43.65
CA ARG A 11 8.14 -24.38 42.62
C ARG A 11 8.68 -23.81 41.31
N THR A 12 10.01 -23.74 41.22
CA THR A 12 10.71 -23.53 39.97
C THR A 12 10.35 -24.67 39.02
N ILE A 13 9.38 -24.39 38.15
CA ILE A 13 9.63 -24.67 36.73
C ILE A 13 10.91 -23.89 36.41
N SER A 14 11.96 -24.55 35.93
CA SER A 14 13.17 -23.88 35.46
C SER A 14 12.80 -22.92 34.32
N GLY A 15 13.64 -21.91 34.05
CA GLY A 15 13.46 -21.00 32.90
C GLY A 15 13.56 -21.66 31.52
N GLU A 16 13.59 -22.99 31.46
CA GLU A 16 13.65 -23.77 30.22
C GLU A 16 12.26 -23.85 29.57
N SER A 17 12.03 -22.97 28.59
CA SER A 17 11.05 -23.15 27.50
C SER A 17 9.55 -23.10 27.84
N ALA A 18 9.13 -22.36 28.87
CA ALA A 18 7.77 -21.84 28.91
C ALA A 18 7.58 -20.76 27.83
N HIS A 19 6.65 -20.95 26.90
CA HIS A 19 6.30 -20.04 25.80
C HIS A 19 7.37 -19.79 24.73
N ILE A 20 8.06 -20.85 24.26
CA ILE A 20 8.28 -20.93 22.81
C ILE A 20 6.90 -21.22 22.20
N ILE A 21 6.32 -20.27 21.46
CA ILE A 21 5.18 -20.57 20.58
C ILE A 21 5.73 -21.41 19.42
N LYS A 22 5.77 -22.73 19.61
CA LYS A 22 5.92 -23.66 18.49
C LYS A 22 4.71 -23.49 17.57
N LEU A 23 4.91 -23.65 16.26
CA LEU A 23 3.87 -23.70 15.24
C LEU A 23 3.02 -25.00 15.31
N ASP A 24 2.97 -25.59 16.50
CA ASP A 24 2.36 -26.86 16.93
C ASP A 24 1.87 -26.62 18.37
N HIS A 25 0.92 -25.70 18.52
CA HIS A 25 0.30 -25.41 19.81
C HIS A 25 -1.02 -26.17 19.94
N LYS A 26 -1.20 -26.85 21.08
CA LYS A 26 -2.32 -27.77 21.37
C LYS A 26 -3.73 -27.12 21.46
N TYR A 27 -3.85 -25.86 21.08
CA TYR A 27 -5.11 -25.11 20.93
C TYR A 27 -5.29 -24.51 19.53
N SER A 28 -4.26 -24.52 18.68
CA SER A 28 -4.51 -24.49 17.23
C SER A 28 -5.09 -25.86 16.87
N GLY A 29 -6.25 -25.89 16.21
CA GLY A 29 -6.93 -27.13 15.81
C GLY A 29 -6.26 -27.84 14.63
N PHE A 30 -4.95 -27.63 14.43
CA PHE A 30 -4.22 -28.05 13.25
C PHE A 30 -3.55 -29.41 13.48
N ASP A 31 -4.16 -30.48 12.98
CA ASP A 31 -3.40 -31.70 12.69
C ASP A 31 -2.50 -31.41 11.46
N PRO A 32 -1.17 -31.56 11.53
CA PRO A 32 -0.30 -31.45 10.35
C PRO A 32 -0.54 -32.55 9.30
N ARG A 33 -1.47 -33.48 9.56
CA ARG A 33 -2.04 -34.46 8.62
C ARG A 33 -3.51 -34.21 8.28
N SER A 34 -4.05 -33.05 8.64
CA SER A 34 -5.38 -32.64 8.18
C SER A 34 -5.37 -32.50 6.66
N VAL A 35 -5.84 -33.55 6.00
CA VAL A 35 -6.21 -33.52 4.58
C VAL A 35 -7.19 -32.35 4.43
N PRO A 36 -7.03 -31.46 3.42
CA PRO A 36 -7.89 -30.30 3.28
C PRO A 36 -9.36 -30.69 3.30
N ALA A 37 -10.22 -29.78 3.80
CA ALA A 37 -11.67 -29.92 3.77
C ALA A 37 -12.25 -29.74 2.35
N ILE A 38 -11.61 -30.37 1.36
CA ILE A 38 -12.18 -30.60 0.04
C ILE A 38 -13.33 -31.58 0.24
N ASN A 39 -14.56 -31.10 0.11
CA ASN A 39 -15.64 -32.02 -0.17
C ASN A 39 -15.42 -32.56 -1.60
N LEU A 40 -14.89 -33.78 -1.69
CA LEU A 40 -14.72 -34.48 -2.95
C LEU A 40 -16.06 -34.67 -3.68
N GLU A 41 -17.20 -34.59 -2.99
CA GLU A 41 -18.52 -34.57 -3.62
C GLU A 41 -18.87 -33.22 -4.27
N GLU A 42 -18.31 -32.07 -3.83
CA GLU A 42 -18.47 -30.79 -4.53
C GLU A 42 -17.56 -30.70 -5.77
N LEU A 43 -16.33 -31.20 -5.64
CA LEU A 43 -15.43 -31.32 -6.80
C LEU A 43 -16.00 -32.31 -7.84
N ASN A 44 -16.62 -33.40 -7.37
CA ASN A 44 -17.38 -34.30 -8.24
C ASN A 44 -18.71 -33.69 -8.72
N SER A 45 -19.41 -32.82 -7.97
CA SER A 45 -20.69 -32.24 -8.41
C SER A 45 -20.48 -31.21 -9.52
N GLY A 46 -19.38 -30.46 -9.50
CA GLY A 46 -18.93 -29.66 -10.65
C GLY A 46 -18.70 -30.52 -11.89
N ILE A 47 -18.00 -31.65 -11.74
CA ILE A 47 -17.82 -32.65 -12.82
C ILE A 47 -19.16 -33.26 -13.26
N TYR A 48 -20.10 -33.51 -12.33
CA TYR A 48 -21.42 -34.09 -12.60
C TYR A 48 -22.29 -33.11 -13.39
N ALA A 49 -22.33 -31.84 -12.99
CA ALA A 49 -23.00 -30.76 -13.70
C ALA A 49 -22.42 -30.58 -15.11
N LEU A 50 -21.09 -30.58 -15.24
CA LEU A 50 -20.41 -30.50 -16.55
C LEU A 50 -20.64 -31.74 -17.42
N ARG A 51 -20.83 -32.93 -16.83
CA ARG A 51 -21.19 -34.16 -17.55
C ARG A 51 -22.65 -34.17 -18.00
N HIS A 52 -23.56 -33.60 -17.21
CA HIS A 52 -24.92 -33.32 -17.66
C HIS A 52 -24.95 -32.23 -18.74
N LEU A 53 -24.10 -31.21 -18.64
CA LEU A 53 -23.98 -30.15 -19.64
C LEU A 53 -23.36 -30.67 -20.94
N MET A 54 -22.42 -31.62 -20.88
CA MET A 54 -21.91 -32.36 -22.04
C MET A 54 -23.02 -33.17 -22.72
N ASN A 55 -23.92 -33.81 -21.96
CA ASN A 55 -25.09 -34.49 -22.50
C ASN A 55 -26.14 -33.50 -23.06
N ALA A 56 -26.25 -32.27 -22.52
CA ALA A 56 -27.12 -31.22 -23.06
C ALA A 56 -26.54 -30.56 -24.34
N LEU A 57 -25.21 -30.50 -24.45
CA LEU A 57 -24.50 -30.09 -25.67
C LEU A 57 -24.69 -31.08 -26.82
N GLN A 58 -25.06 -32.34 -26.54
CA GLN A 58 -25.47 -33.31 -27.56
C GLN A 58 -26.89 -33.05 -28.12
N SER A 59 -27.65 -32.11 -27.53
CA SER A 59 -28.97 -31.68 -28.02
C SER A 59 -28.95 -30.28 -28.68
N GLU A 60 -28.11 -30.14 -29.70
CA GLU A 60 -28.13 -29.19 -30.85
C GLU A 60 -28.30 -27.66 -30.64
N ASN A 61 -28.65 -27.15 -29.45
CA ASN A 61 -28.98 -25.74 -29.23
C ASN A 61 -28.17 -25.11 -28.09
N ALA A 62 -26.91 -24.73 -28.37
CA ALA A 62 -26.08 -23.99 -27.41
C ALA A 62 -25.23 -22.91 -28.10
N ASN A 63 -25.44 -21.64 -27.73
CA ASN A 63 -24.67 -20.49 -28.21
C ASN A 63 -23.44 -20.28 -27.31
N ILE A 64 -22.30 -19.88 -27.90
CA ILE A 64 -21.04 -19.56 -27.19
C ILE A 64 -21.26 -18.55 -26.05
N ALA A 65 -22.17 -17.58 -26.25
CA ALA A 65 -22.54 -16.58 -25.24
C ALA A 65 -23.10 -17.17 -23.93
N CYS A 66 -23.56 -18.42 -23.92
CA CYS A 66 -24.09 -19.09 -22.72
C CYS A 66 -22.99 -19.62 -21.78
N PHE A 67 -21.72 -19.69 -22.24
CA PHE A 67 -20.61 -20.29 -21.47
C PHE A 67 -19.60 -19.28 -20.93
N LEU A 68 -19.69 -18.02 -21.36
CA LEU A 68 -18.81 -16.93 -20.92
C LEU A 68 -19.66 -15.84 -20.26
N ASN A 69 -19.70 -15.81 -18.93
CA ASN A 69 -20.44 -14.81 -18.17
C ASN A 69 -19.91 -13.38 -18.48
N PRO A 70 -20.69 -12.49 -19.13
CA PRO A 70 -20.22 -11.15 -19.49
C PRO A 70 -19.94 -10.23 -18.28
N ASN A 71 -20.51 -10.58 -17.12
CA ASN A 71 -20.30 -9.87 -15.86
C ASN A 71 -19.03 -10.33 -15.13
N ASN A 72 -18.30 -11.32 -15.66
CA ASN A 72 -17.03 -11.76 -15.07
C ASN A 72 -15.93 -10.75 -15.46
N THR A 73 -15.60 -9.85 -14.54
CA THR A 73 -14.95 -8.54 -14.82
C THR A 73 -13.49 -8.60 -15.30
N ILE A 74 -12.91 -9.79 -15.45
CA ILE A 74 -11.52 -10.02 -15.87
C ILE A 74 -11.49 -11.30 -16.72
N PHE A 75 -11.36 -11.19 -18.06
CA PHE A 75 -10.61 -12.12 -18.95
C PHE A 75 -10.41 -11.50 -20.38
N PRO A 76 -9.47 -12.00 -21.22
CA PRO A 76 -8.62 -11.18 -22.10
C PRO A 76 -8.38 -11.84 -23.51
N THR A 77 -7.42 -11.59 -24.42
CA THR A 77 -6.42 -10.54 -24.82
C THR A 77 -5.71 -10.99 -26.11
N THR A 78 -4.94 -10.11 -26.78
CA THR A 78 -3.67 -10.52 -27.42
C THR A 78 -2.44 -9.92 -26.72
N GLU A 79 -1.24 -10.37 -27.09
CA GLU A 79 0.03 -9.91 -26.53
C GLU A 79 0.77 -9.05 -27.57
N VAL A 80 1.20 -7.85 -27.19
CA VAL A 80 2.27 -7.17 -27.92
C VAL A 80 3.58 -7.78 -27.45
N ARG A 81 4.25 -8.55 -28.30
CA ARG A 81 5.64 -8.99 -28.07
C ARG A 81 6.51 -7.79 -27.70
N SER A 82 7.14 -7.83 -26.54
CA SER A 82 8.37 -7.15 -26.09
C SER A 82 9.04 -6.08 -27.00
N TYR A 83 8.29 -5.08 -27.46
CA TYR A 83 8.78 -4.03 -28.38
C TYR A 83 9.34 -2.77 -27.68
N LEU A 84 9.40 -2.78 -26.34
CA LEU A 84 9.87 -1.65 -25.52
C LEU A 84 11.23 -1.88 -24.83
N LYS A 85 11.93 -3.01 -25.10
CA LYS A 85 13.29 -3.26 -24.58
C LYS A 85 14.43 -3.10 -25.59
N ASN A 86 14.12 -2.82 -26.85
CA ASN A 86 15.07 -2.37 -27.88
C ASN A 86 14.32 -1.58 -28.97
N LEU A 87 13.91 -0.35 -28.64
CA LEU A 87 13.72 0.67 -29.67
C LEU A 87 15.12 1.11 -30.12
N PRO A 88 15.51 0.94 -31.40
CA PRO A 88 16.68 1.63 -31.92
C PRO A 88 16.45 3.13 -31.78
N LEU A 89 17.46 3.86 -31.32
CA LEU A 89 17.52 5.32 -31.50
C LEU A 89 17.67 5.60 -33.00
N GLN A 90 16.56 5.58 -33.74
CA GLN A 90 16.51 6.22 -35.05
C GLN A 90 16.71 7.71 -34.82
N ALA A 91 17.91 8.19 -35.15
CA ALA A 91 18.27 9.59 -35.10
C ALA A 91 17.22 10.41 -35.88
N SER A 92 16.87 11.57 -35.34
CA SER A 92 15.84 12.45 -35.88
C SER A 92 16.11 12.78 -37.36
N ALA A 93 15.22 12.29 -38.24
CA ALA A 93 15.20 12.72 -39.63
C ALA A 93 14.97 14.25 -39.68
N PRO A 94 15.76 15.02 -40.45
CA PRO A 94 15.70 16.48 -40.35
C PRO A 94 14.37 17.07 -40.86
N GLY A 95 13.73 17.90 -40.03
CA GLY A 95 12.94 19.04 -40.49
C GLY A 95 11.75 18.77 -41.41
N ARG A 96 10.75 18.01 -40.95
CA ARG A 96 9.36 18.26 -41.35
C ARG A 96 8.69 19.10 -40.26
N ALA A 97 7.99 20.16 -40.64
CA ALA A 97 7.23 20.98 -39.69
C ALA A 97 6.04 20.16 -39.14
N LEU A 98 5.84 20.20 -37.82
CA LEU A 98 4.60 19.69 -37.23
C LEU A 98 3.43 20.49 -37.81
N ARG A 99 2.46 19.77 -38.35
CA ARG A 99 1.15 20.31 -38.76
C ARG A 99 0.17 20.09 -37.62
N SER A 100 -0.69 21.07 -37.34
CA SER A 100 -1.75 20.89 -36.34
C SER A 100 -2.78 19.85 -36.82
N PRO A 101 -3.54 19.21 -35.93
CA PRO A 101 -4.62 18.30 -36.33
C PRO A 101 -5.64 18.92 -37.29
N ALA A 102 -5.88 20.23 -37.19
CA ALA A 102 -6.75 20.97 -38.11
C ALA A 102 -6.14 21.05 -39.52
N ASP A 103 -4.84 21.35 -39.63
CA ASP A 103 -4.13 21.37 -40.92
C ASP A 103 -4.15 20.00 -41.61
N LEU A 104 -4.12 18.89 -40.83
CA LEU A 104 -4.21 17.54 -41.35
C LEU A 104 -5.59 17.26 -41.97
N LEU A 105 -6.67 17.61 -41.26
CA LEU A 105 -8.05 17.48 -41.76
C LEU A 105 -8.27 18.33 -43.02
N SER A 106 -7.83 19.58 -43.01
CA SER A 106 -7.98 20.49 -44.16
C SER A 106 -7.17 20.03 -45.38
N THR A 107 -5.94 19.55 -45.17
CA THR A 107 -5.12 18.95 -46.24
C THR A 107 -5.81 17.73 -46.85
N ALA A 108 -6.38 16.86 -46.02
CA ALA A 108 -7.03 15.63 -46.48
C ALA A 108 -8.33 15.92 -47.23
N ALA A 109 -9.17 16.84 -46.73
CA ALA A 109 -10.39 17.28 -47.41
C ALA A 109 -10.08 17.88 -48.81
N LEU A 110 -9.10 18.77 -48.91
CA LEU A 110 -8.66 19.32 -50.20
C LEU A 110 -8.17 18.23 -51.18
N ALA A 111 -7.44 17.22 -50.69
CA ALA A 111 -6.96 16.12 -51.51
C ALA A 111 -8.08 15.16 -51.97
N LEU A 112 -9.16 15.03 -51.19
CA LEU A 112 -10.30 14.17 -51.51
C LEU A 112 -11.18 14.73 -52.64
N VAL A 113 -11.36 16.05 -52.75
CA VAL A 113 -12.24 16.68 -53.77
C VAL A 113 -12.02 16.15 -55.21
N PRO A 114 -10.79 16.16 -55.78
CA PRO A 114 -10.55 15.63 -57.13
C PRO A 114 -10.68 14.11 -57.22
N ILE A 115 -10.37 13.38 -56.13
CA ILE A 115 -10.44 11.92 -56.08
C ILE A 115 -11.90 11.46 -56.07
N ILE A 116 -12.80 12.16 -55.37
CA ILE A 116 -14.22 11.82 -55.33
C ILE A 116 -14.88 12.06 -56.70
N ASP A 117 -14.65 13.19 -57.38
CA ASP A 117 -15.27 13.41 -58.70
C ASP A 117 -14.71 12.47 -59.79
N ALA A 118 -13.39 12.23 -59.79
CA ALA A 118 -12.78 11.30 -60.74
C ALA A 118 -13.21 9.85 -60.46
N GLY A 119 -13.10 9.39 -59.21
CA GLY A 119 -13.40 8.03 -58.80
C GLY A 119 -14.90 7.67 -58.89
N LEU A 120 -15.82 8.62 -58.62
CA LEU A 120 -17.25 8.43 -58.90
C LEU A 120 -17.58 8.51 -60.40
N THR A 121 -16.69 9.03 -61.24
CA THR A 121 -16.81 8.90 -62.70
C THR A 121 -16.40 7.49 -63.11
N GLU A 122 -15.22 7.03 -62.67
CA GLU A 122 -14.71 5.68 -62.93
C GLU A 122 -15.65 4.58 -62.42
N LEU A 123 -16.26 4.74 -61.24
CA LEU A 123 -17.26 3.80 -60.70
C LEU A 123 -18.53 3.72 -61.55
N VAL A 124 -19.00 4.85 -62.10
CA VAL A 124 -20.20 4.89 -62.98
C VAL A 124 -19.89 4.35 -64.37
N ASP A 125 -18.67 4.55 -64.87
CA ASP A 125 -18.25 4.10 -66.20
C ASP A 125 -17.83 2.60 -66.23
N SER A 126 -17.58 1.98 -65.06
CA SER A 126 -17.12 0.59 -64.93
C SER A 126 -18.21 -0.43 -64.58
N VAL A 127 -19.36 -0.01 -64.05
CA VAL A 127 -20.54 -0.88 -63.82
C VAL A 127 -21.51 -0.70 -64.98
N THR A 128 -21.83 -1.78 -65.70
CA THR A 128 -22.62 -1.72 -66.96
C THR A 128 -24.00 -2.37 -66.85
N GLU A 129 -24.22 -3.13 -65.78
CA GLU A 129 -25.35 -4.06 -65.58
C GLU A 129 -26.57 -3.38 -64.93
N ILE A 130 -26.35 -2.19 -64.36
CA ILE A 130 -27.35 -1.22 -63.88
C ILE A 130 -26.85 0.21 -64.17
N ASN A 131 -27.76 1.18 -64.23
CA ASN A 131 -27.39 2.58 -64.44
C ASN A 131 -27.05 3.27 -63.11
N LEU A 132 -25.78 3.30 -62.71
CA LEU A 132 -25.37 4.05 -61.50
C LEU A 132 -25.52 5.58 -61.66
N SER A 133 -25.64 6.12 -62.88
CA SER A 133 -25.79 7.57 -63.09
C SER A 133 -27.18 8.11 -62.73
N SER A 134 -28.21 7.24 -62.67
CA SER A 134 -29.56 7.60 -62.22
C SER A 134 -29.66 7.71 -60.68
N LEU A 135 -28.66 7.23 -59.94
CA LEU A 135 -28.63 7.24 -58.48
C LEU A 135 -28.33 8.67 -57.96
N SER A 136 -29.31 9.26 -57.27
CA SER A 136 -29.35 10.69 -56.94
C SER A 136 -28.23 11.18 -56.02
N THR A 137 -27.70 10.32 -55.14
CA THR A 137 -26.59 10.68 -54.24
C THR A 137 -25.27 10.86 -55.01
N ILE A 138 -24.99 10.00 -56.00
CA ILE A 138 -23.78 10.07 -56.83
C ILE A 138 -23.80 11.35 -57.69
N SER A 139 -24.93 11.66 -58.33
CA SER A 139 -25.06 12.88 -59.14
C SER A 139 -24.98 14.16 -58.30
N THR A 140 -25.58 14.17 -57.11
CA THR A 140 -25.48 15.29 -56.15
C THR A 140 -24.03 15.50 -55.68
N VAL A 141 -23.33 14.43 -55.28
CA VAL A 141 -21.93 14.52 -54.82
C VAL A 141 -20.99 14.99 -55.93
N ARG A 142 -21.12 14.45 -57.16
CA ARG A 142 -20.29 14.92 -58.30
C ARG A 142 -20.55 16.39 -58.62
N GLN A 143 -21.78 16.87 -58.52
CA GLN A 143 -22.08 18.31 -58.67
C GLN A 143 -21.46 19.15 -57.54
N LEU A 144 -21.47 18.65 -56.30
CA LEU A 144 -20.86 19.30 -55.14
C LEU A 144 -19.33 19.39 -55.28
N MET A 145 -18.65 18.28 -55.58
CA MET A 145 -17.19 18.26 -55.75
C MET A 145 -16.73 19.15 -56.91
N LYS A 146 -17.49 19.20 -58.02
CA LYS A 146 -17.21 20.13 -59.13
C LYS A 146 -17.27 21.61 -58.73
N SER A 147 -18.05 21.97 -57.71
CA SER A 147 -18.03 23.32 -57.14
C SER A 147 -16.79 23.62 -56.29
N TYR A 148 -16.07 22.58 -55.84
CA TYR A 148 -14.90 22.68 -54.98
C TYR A 148 -13.55 22.49 -55.70
N LEU A 149 -13.53 21.86 -56.90
CA LEU A 149 -12.31 21.51 -57.66
C LEU A 149 -11.27 22.63 -57.84
N ASN A 150 -11.68 23.91 -57.82
CA ASN A 150 -10.81 25.07 -58.02
C ASN A 150 -10.50 25.83 -56.72
N LEU A 151 -10.90 25.33 -55.55
CA LEU A 151 -10.66 25.99 -54.26
C LEU A 151 -9.28 25.63 -53.69
N THR A 152 -8.55 26.64 -53.23
CA THR A 152 -7.24 26.47 -52.56
C THR A 152 -7.36 26.21 -51.05
N SER A 153 -8.57 26.32 -50.51
CA SER A 153 -8.91 26.15 -49.09
C SER A 153 -10.41 25.91 -48.96
N LEU A 154 -10.84 25.10 -48.00
CA LEU A 154 -12.24 24.82 -47.68
C LEU A 154 -12.64 25.49 -46.34
N THR A 155 -13.93 25.73 -46.12
CA THR A 155 -14.45 26.05 -44.77
C THR A 155 -14.73 24.76 -43.98
N PRO A 156 -14.80 24.78 -42.63
CA PRO A 156 -15.09 23.58 -41.83
C PRO A 156 -16.39 22.86 -42.21
N GLU A 157 -17.39 23.59 -42.73
CA GLU A 157 -18.64 23.03 -43.25
C GLU A 157 -18.41 22.30 -44.59
N GLN A 158 -17.59 22.88 -45.47
CA GLN A 158 -17.21 22.26 -46.74
C GLN A 158 -16.31 21.04 -46.53
N GLU A 159 -15.36 21.09 -45.59
CA GLU A 159 -14.53 19.95 -45.21
C GLU A 159 -15.39 18.78 -44.74
N ARG A 160 -16.34 19.03 -43.82
CA ARG A 160 -17.31 18.01 -43.38
C ARG A 160 -18.13 17.45 -44.54
N ALA A 161 -18.58 18.31 -45.47
CA ALA A 161 -19.33 17.88 -46.65
C ALA A 161 -18.48 17.01 -47.60
N VAL A 162 -17.18 17.27 -47.74
CA VAL A 162 -16.25 16.43 -48.53
C VAL A 162 -16.03 15.07 -47.86
N PHE A 163 -15.76 15.04 -46.55
CA PHE A 163 -15.61 13.77 -45.82
C PHE A 163 -16.90 12.93 -45.83
N ALA A 164 -18.08 13.55 -45.70
CA ALA A 164 -19.37 12.86 -45.85
C ALA A 164 -19.68 12.45 -47.30
N SER A 165 -19.08 13.11 -48.29
CA SER A 165 -19.19 12.71 -49.71
C SER A 165 -18.31 11.51 -50.05
N ALA A 166 -17.23 11.29 -49.30
CA ALA A 166 -16.29 10.19 -49.52
C ALA A 166 -16.94 8.81 -49.31
N SER A 167 -17.93 8.69 -48.42
CA SER A 167 -18.66 7.42 -48.21
C SER A 167 -19.73 7.12 -49.27
N VAL A 168 -20.04 8.02 -50.19
CA VAL A 168 -21.06 7.80 -51.23
C VAL A 168 -20.50 6.97 -52.39
N PRO A 169 -21.26 6.00 -52.95
CA PRO A 169 -22.57 5.50 -52.52
C PRO A 169 -22.45 4.50 -51.35
N SER A 170 -23.43 4.52 -50.44
CA SER A 170 -23.54 3.54 -49.35
C SER A 170 -24.24 2.24 -49.79
N GLU A 171 -23.98 1.15 -49.07
CA GLU A 171 -24.52 -0.19 -49.32
C GLU A 171 -26.06 -0.19 -49.43
N GLU A 172 -26.76 0.47 -48.50
CA GLU A 172 -28.23 0.57 -48.47
C GLU A 172 -28.81 1.32 -49.68
N ASN A 173 -28.11 2.35 -50.18
CA ASN A 173 -28.49 3.05 -51.41
C ASN A 173 -28.31 2.16 -52.64
N LEU A 174 -27.24 1.37 -52.71
CA LEU A 174 -27.00 0.41 -53.79
C LEU A 174 -28.04 -0.71 -53.77
N ILE A 175 -28.34 -1.30 -52.61
CA ILE A 175 -29.38 -2.34 -52.44
C ILE A 175 -30.73 -1.81 -52.91
N SER A 176 -31.10 -0.60 -52.48
CA SER A 176 -32.36 0.05 -52.87
C SER A 176 -32.43 0.32 -54.38
N HIS A 177 -31.32 0.76 -54.99
CA HIS A 177 -31.24 1.02 -56.43
C HIS A 177 -31.30 -0.26 -57.27
N VAL A 178 -30.59 -1.31 -56.87
CA VAL A 178 -30.67 -2.64 -57.50
C VAL A 178 -32.08 -3.20 -57.42
N LYS A 179 -32.73 -3.15 -56.24
CA LYS A 179 -34.15 -3.54 -56.10
C LYS A 179 -35.08 -2.78 -57.04
N GLN A 180 -34.79 -1.51 -57.32
CA GLN A 180 -35.60 -0.68 -58.22
C GLN A 180 -35.37 -1.00 -59.70
N GLU A 181 -34.13 -1.03 -60.19
CA GLU A 181 -33.86 -1.31 -61.61
C GLU A 181 -34.07 -2.80 -61.96
N LYS A 182 -33.85 -3.72 -61.03
CA LYS A 182 -34.07 -5.17 -61.22
C LYS A 182 -35.43 -5.67 -60.74
N ALA A 183 -36.37 -4.79 -60.40
CA ALA A 183 -37.69 -5.15 -59.86
C ALA A 183 -38.44 -6.22 -60.68
N THR A 184 -38.33 -6.20 -62.01
CA THR A 184 -38.97 -7.19 -62.90
C THR A 184 -38.28 -8.55 -62.87
N GLU A 185 -36.95 -8.59 -62.79
CA GLU A 185 -36.16 -9.83 -62.68
C GLU A 185 -36.36 -10.49 -61.30
N ILE A 186 -36.29 -9.68 -60.23
CA ILE A 186 -36.57 -10.11 -58.85
C ILE A 186 -37.97 -10.71 -58.77
N LYS A 187 -38.99 -10.04 -59.33
CA LYS A 187 -40.36 -10.55 -59.30
C LYS A 187 -40.52 -11.86 -60.08
N ALA A 188 -39.93 -11.97 -61.27
CA ALA A 188 -39.96 -13.22 -62.04
C ALA A 188 -39.30 -14.38 -61.26
N LYS A 189 -38.21 -14.10 -60.52
CA LYS A 189 -37.57 -15.07 -59.62
C LYS A 189 -38.41 -15.39 -58.39
N GLN A 190 -39.10 -14.42 -57.80
CA GLN A 190 -40.06 -14.67 -56.71
C GLN A 190 -41.21 -15.57 -57.16
N ASP A 191 -41.79 -15.33 -58.34
CA ASP A 191 -42.86 -16.15 -58.91
C ASP A 191 -42.36 -17.58 -59.23
N GLU A 192 -41.12 -17.74 -59.71
CA GLU A 192 -40.47 -19.04 -59.95
C GLU A 192 -40.17 -19.82 -58.65
N ILE A 193 -39.61 -19.14 -57.63
CA ILE A 193 -39.35 -19.70 -56.29
C ILE A 193 -40.67 -20.12 -55.64
N LYS A 194 -41.70 -19.28 -55.73
CA LYS A 194 -43.04 -19.58 -55.20
C LYS A 194 -43.60 -20.85 -55.81
N ALA A 195 -43.62 -20.98 -57.13
CA ALA A 195 -44.11 -22.17 -57.81
C ALA A 195 -43.31 -23.44 -57.42
N SER A 196 -42.01 -23.31 -57.21
CA SER A 196 -41.14 -24.41 -56.78
C SER A 196 -41.42 -24.87 -55.33
N LEU A 197 -41.62 -23.92 -54.39
CA LEU A 197 -41.92 -24.23 -52.99
C LEU A 197 -43.36 -24.74 -52.80
N GLU A 198 -44.33 -24.19 -53.55
CA GLU A 198 -45.70 -24.71 -53.60
C GLU A 198 -45.74 -26.15 -54.13
N ALA A 199 -44.95 -26.46 -55.16
CA ALA A 199 -44.81 -27.83 -55.69
C ALA A 199 -44.08 -28.80 -54.73
N GLN A 200 -43.28 -28.29 -53.80
CA GLN A 200 -42.62 -29.06 -52.74
C GLN A 200 -43.48 -29.23 -51.47
N GLY A 201 -44.64 -28.58 -51.39
CA GLY A 201 -45.56 -28.69 -50.25
C GLY A 201 -45.16 -27.88 -49.01
N VAL A 202 -44.32 -26.85 -49.19
CA VAL A 202 -43.89 -25.94 -48.10
C VAL A 202 -45.09 -25.11 -47.60
N PRO A 203 -45.25 -24.88 -46.28
CA PRO A 203 -46.39 -24.15 -45.75
C PRO A 203 -46.41 -22.67 -46.22
N PRO A 204 -47.59 -22.08 -46.52
CA PRO A 204 -47.68 -20.74 -47.11
C PRO A 204 -47.00 -19.62 -46.30
N GLU A 205 -47.04 -19.69 -44.96
CA GLU A 205 -46.41 -18.71 -44.06
C GLU A 205 -44.87 -18.70 -44.15
N GLU A 206 -44.27 -19.82 -44.54
CA GLU A 206 -42.83 -19.96 -44.73
C GLU A 206 -42.41 -19.52 -46.13
N ILE A 207 -43.22 -19.87 -47.14
CA ILE A 207 -43.09 -19.32 -48.50
C ILE A 207 -43.14 -17.79 -48.48
N GLU A 208 -44.10 -17.19 -47.77
CA GLU A 208 -44.24 -15.73 -47.72
C GLU A 208 -43.01 -15.05 -47.06
N LYS A 209 -42.44 -15.62 -45.99
CA LYS A 209 -41.19 -15.13 -45.40
C LYS A 209 -40.01 -15.20 -46.36
N ILE A 210 -39.83 -16.32 -47.07
CA ILE A 210 -38.75 -16.50 -48.05
C ILE A 210 -38.90 -15.48 -49.19
N LEU A 211 -40.12 -15.28 -49.70
CA LEU A 211 -40.40 -14.32 -50.76
C LEU A 211 -40.20 -12.86 -50.32
N GLN A 212 -40.49 -12.53 -49.05
CA GLN A 212 -40.22 -11.19 -48.49
C GLN A 212 -38.72 -10.91 -48.31
N ALA A 213 -37.92 -11.93 -47.98
CA ALA A 213 -36.46 -11.79 -47.81
C ALA A 213 -35.68 -11.80 -49.15
N TYR A 214 -36.18 -12.50 -50.17
CA TYR A 214 -35.46 -12.71 -51.43
C TYR A 214 -34.95 -11.44 -52.15
N PRO A 215 -35.69 -10.30 -52.20
CA PRO A 215 -35.20 -9.07 -52.83
C PRO A 215 -33.92 -8.49 -52.21
N ASP A 216 -33.70 -8.72 -50.91
CA ASP A 216 -32.47 -8.31 -50.21
C ASP A 216 -31.31 -9.26 -50.55
N THR A 217 -31.57 -10.58 -50.55
CA THR A 217 -30.58 -11.58 -50.95
C THR A 217 -30.10 -11.35 -52.38
N TYR A 218 -31.02 -11.24 -53.35
CA TYR A 218 -30.69 -10.98 -54.75
C TYR A 218 -29.91 -9.68 -54.93
N ALA A 219 -30.31 -8.59 -54.26
CA ALA A 219 -29.61 -7.32 -54.38
C ALA A 219 -28.18 -7.38 -53.80
N THR A 220 -28.00 -8.13 -52.70
CA THR A 220 -26.68 -8.35 -52.08
C THR A 220 -25.78 -9.21 -52.96
N GLU A 221 -26.30 -10.29 -53.54
CA GLU A 221 -25.57 -11.15 -54.49
C GLU A 221 -25.18 -10.38 -55.77
N PHE A 222 -26.09 -9.57 -56.31
CA PHE A 222 -25.84 -8.73 -57.48
C PHE A 222 -24.75 -7.66 -57.22
N ILE A 223 -24.78 -7.00 -56.06
CA ILE A 223 -23.71 -6.06 -55.66
C ILE A 223 -22.37 -6.79 -55.60
N LYS A 224 -22.34 -8.00 -55.04
CA LYS A 224 -21.12 -8.81 -54.91
C LYS A 224 -20.54 -9.24 -56.25
N GLU A 225 -21.38 -9.63 -57.21
CA GLU A 225 -20.93 -10.10 -58.52
C GLU A 225 -20.46 -8.94 -59.43
N PHE A 226 -21.15 -7.80 -59.44
CA PHE A 226 -20.94 -6.74 -60.44
C PHE A 226 -20.40 -5.41 -59.90
N ILE A 227 -20.52 -5.11 -58.60
CA ILE A 227 -20.30 -3.76 -58.05
C ILE A 227 -19.18 -3.72 -57.00
N GLU A 228 -18.94 -4.81 -56.26
CA GLU A 228 -17.98 -4.89 -55.14
C GLU A 228 -16.55 -4.49 -55.55
N GLN A 229 -16.02 -5.03 -56.66
CA GLN A 229 -14.65 -4.74 -57.09
C GLN A 229 -14.45 -3.29 -57.62
N PRO A 230 -15.34 -2.74 -58.48
CA PRO A 230 -15.37 -1.31 -58.78
C PRO A 230 -15.45 -0.42 -57.54
N LEU A 231 -16.36 -0.75 -56.60
CA LEU A 231 -16.56 0.01 -55.38
C LEU A 231 -15.33 -0.03 -54.47
N HIS A 232 -14.70 -1.20 -54.30
CA HIS A 232 -13.46 -1.35 -53.53
C HIS A 232 -12.26 -0.62 -54.18
N THR A 233 -12.23 -0.52 -55.51
CA THR A 233 -11.23 0.27 -56.23
C THR A 233 -11.41 1.77 -55.92
N TYR A 234 -12.63 2.30 -56.03
CA TYR A 234 -12.96 3.67 -55.64
C TYR A 234 -12.65 3.95 -54.16
N ARG A 235 -13.09 3.07 -53.25
CA ARG A 235 -12.83 3.13 -51.81
C ARG A 235 -11.33 3.18 -51.50
N SER A 236 -10.50 2.45 -52.25
CA SER A 236 -9.05 2.44 -52.12
C SER A 236 -8.42 3.77 -52.55
N GLN A 237 -8.89 4.38 -53.64
CA GLN A 237 -8.45 5.73 -54.06
C GLN A 237 -8.77 6.78 -52.98
N VAL A 238 -10.01 6.78 -52.46
CA VAL A 238 -10.47 7.62 -51.35
C VAL A 238 -9.66 7.35 -50.06
N GLY A 239 -9.31 6.09 -49.82
CA GLY A 239 -8.51 5.66 -48.66
C GLY A 239 -7.08 6.21 -48.63
N GLY A 240 -6.50 6.59 -49.78
CA GLY A 240 -5.14 7.14 -49.87
C GLY A 240 -4.92 8.40 -49.00
N PRO A 241 -5.67 9.50 -49.24
CA PRO A 241 -5.64 10.69 -48.39
C PRO A 241 -5.93 10.41 -46.91
N ILE A 242 -6.93 9.58 -46.61
CA ILE A 242 -7.33 9.22 -45.24
C ILE A 242 -6.19 8.49 -44.51
N THR A 243 -5.51 7.57 -45.19
CA THR A 243 -4.34 6.85 -44.64
C THR A 243 -3.20 7.83 -44.35
N SER A 244 -2.84 8.68 -45.31
CA SER A 244 -1.77 9.68 -45.17
C SER A 244 -2.03 10.66 -44.02
N MET A 245 -3.29 11.08 -43.83
CA MET A 245 -3.74 11.88 -42.70
C MET A 245 -3.52 11.16 -41.36
N ASN A 246 -3.96 9.89 -41.24
CA ASN A 246 -3.78 9.09 -40.04
C ASN A 246 -2.30 8.80 -39.74
N GLU A 247 -1.49 8.46 -40.74
CA GLU A 247 -0.04 8.23 -40.56
C GLU A 247 0.68 9.49 -40.07
N THR A 248 0.29 10.67 -40.57
CA THR A 248 0.86 11.94 -40.10
C THR A 248 0.39 12.28 -38.68
N ALA A 249 -0.87 12.01 -38.33
CA ALA A 249 -1.35 12.15 -36.95
C ALA A 249 -0.60 11.23 -35.98
N ILE A 250 -0.35 9.98 -36.35
CA ILE A 250 0.45 9.02 -35.55
C ILE A 250 1.89 9.50 -35.36
N GLN A 251 2.50 10.14 -36.38
CA GLN A 251 3.85 10.71 -36.30
C GLN A 251 3.94 11.96 -35.41
N ASN A 252 2.85 12.74 -35.32
CA ASN A 252 2.80 13.95 -34.51
C ASN A 252 2.45 13.69 -33.02
N MET A 253 2.12 12.46 -32.64
CA MET A 253 1.69 12.13 -31.27
C MET A 253 2.78 12.42 -30.21
N PRO A 254 2.44 13.08 -29.09
CA PRO A 254 3.35 13.23 -27.96
C PRO A 254 3.67 11.89 -27.30
N ILE A 255 4.89 11.75 -26.80
CA ILE A 255 5.32 10.59 -26.03
C ILE A 255 4.60 10.62 -24.67
N PRO A 256 3.91 9.53 -24.23
CA PRO A 256 3.26 9.51 -22.93
C PRO A 256 4.26 9.73 -21.78
N PRO A 257 3.96 10.62 -20.81
CA PRO A 257 4.81 10.85 -19.65
C PRO A 257 4.78 9.66 -18.68
N THR A 258 5.71 9.65 -17.72
CA THR A 258 5.70 8.69 -16.62
C THR A 258 4.39 8.79 -15.83
N ILE A 259 3.80 7.63 -15.49
CA ILE A 259 2.53 7.53 -14.77
C ILE A 259 2.70 8.01 -13.33
N THR A 260 1.74 8.82 -12.87
CA THR A 260 1.62 9.34 -11.50
C THR A 260 0.16 9.30 -11.04
N PRO A 261 -0.12 9.46 -9.72
CA PRO A 261 -1.49 9.63 -9.19
C PRO A 261 -2.31 10.77 -9.79
N ASP A 262 -1.69 11.69 -10.53
CA ASP A 262 -2.35 12.89 -11.06
C ASP A 262 -2.54 12.86 -12.58
N ASN A 263 -1.87 11.96 -13.32
CA ASN A 263 -1.94 11.89 -14.80
C ASN A 263 -2.35 10.52 -15.36
N VAL A 264 -2.60 9.51 -14.51
CA VAL A 264 -2.84 8.13 -14.97
C VAL A 264 -4.02 8.01 -15.96
N ASN A 265 -5.07 8.82 -15.78
CA ASN A 265 -6.22 8.86 -16.69
C ASN A 265 -5.85 9.48 -18.05
N ASP A 266 -5.05 10.53 -18.06
CA ASP A 266 -4.57 11.16 -19.31
C ASP A 266 -3.62 10.24 -20.06
N VAL A 267 -2.65 9.63 -19.38
CA VAL A 267 -1.72 8.64 -19.97
C VAL A 267 -2.49 7.46 -20.56
N ASN A 268 -3.52 6.96 -19.87
CA ASN A 268 -4.41 5.93 -20.41
C ASN A 268 -5.15 6.41 -21.67
N GLY A 269 -5.65 7.65 -21.69
CA GLY A 269 -6.23 8.28 -22.87
C GLY A 269 -5.26 8.37 -24.05
N MET A 270 -4.05 8.90 -23.84
CA MET A 270 -2.99 8.98 -24.85
C MET A 270 -2.68 7.60 -25.45
N MET A 271 -2.49 6.59 -24.59
CA MET A 271 -2.12 5.25 -25.02
C MET A 271 -3.26 4.53 -25.76
N ILE A 272 -4.52 4.70 -25.34
CA ILE A 272 -5.68 4.13 -26.04
C ILE A 272 -5.87 4.82 -27.39
N LEU A 273 -5.83 6.16 -27.45
CA LEU A 273 -5.90 6.91 -28.71
C LEU A 273 -4.79 6.48 -29.70
N SER A 274 -3.55 6.35 -29.21
CA SER A 274 -2.42 5.88 -30.01
C SER A 274 -2.62 4.44 -30.50
N THR A 275 -3.18 3.55 -29.68
CA THR A 275 -3.51 2.18 -30.06
C THR A 275 -4.63 2.14 -31.11
N ILE A 276 -5.68 2.95 -30.99
CA ILE A 276 -6.77 3.01 -32.00
C ILE A 276 -6.17 3.40 -33.36
N LEU A 277 -5.51 4.57 -33.46
CA LEU A 277 -5.02 5.09 -34.74
C LEU A 277 -4.01 4.14 -35.41
N LYS A 278 -3.09 3.54 -34.63
CA LYS A 278 -2.13 2.53 -35.12
C LYS A 278 -2.82 1.24 -35.57
N SER A 279 -3.82 0.76 -34.82
CA SER A 279 -4.52 -0.48 -35.16
C SER A 279 -5.38 -0.33 -36.42
N ILE A 280 -5.98 0.85 -36.64
CA ILE A 280 -6.65 1.21 -37.91
C ILE A 280 -5.62 1.24 -39.05
N ASN A 281 -4.48 1.89 -38.87
CA ASN A 281 -3.44 1.97 -39.90
C ASN A 281 -2.92 0.57 -40.31
N ASP A 282 -2.71 -0.32 -39.34
CA ASP A 282 -2.33 -1.71 -39.59
C ASP A 282 -3.42 -2.51 -40.35
N ALA A 283 -4.70 -2.26 -40.06
CA ALA A 283 -5.83 -2.90 -40.73
C ALA A 283 -5.99 -2.40 -42.19
N VAL A 284 -5.91 -1.08 -42.40
CA VAL A 284 -5.95 -0.43 -43.72
C VAL A 284 -4.79 -0.89 -44.60
N LYS A 285 -3.61 -1.17 -44.04
CA LYS A 285 -2.47 -1.75 -44.77
C LYS A 285 -2.70 -3.19 -45.25
N GLN A 286 -3.70 -3.87 -44.72
CA GLN A 286 -4.12 -5.20 -45.18
C GLN A 286 -5.28 -5.11 -46.20
N ALA A 287 -6.15 -4.11 -46.08
CA ALA A 287 -7.24 -3.85 -47.03
C ALA A 287 -7.40 -2.33 -47.26
N PRO A 288 -6.76 -1.73 -48.29
CA PRO A 288 -6.77 -0.27 -48.48
C PRO A 288 -8.14 0.37 -48.67
N ALA A 289 -9.10 -0.38 -49.23
CA ALA A 289 -10.50 0.04 -49.38
C ALA A 289 -11.18 0.39 -48.04
N LEU A 290 -10.74 -0.24 -46.94
CA LEU A 290 -11.27 0.01 -45.60
C LEU A 290 -11.10 1.48 -45.16
N ALA A 291 -10.09 2.20 -45.65
CA ALA A 291 -9.92 3.63 -45.33
C ALA A 291 -10.91 4.55 -46.07
N GLY A 292 -11.66 4.04 -47.05
CA GLY A 292 -12.77 4.74 -47.70
C GLY A 292 -14.13 4.52 -47.05
N ASP A 293 -14.18 3.83 -45.90
CA ASP A 293 -15.41 3.49 -45.18
C ASP A 293 -15.92 4.64 -44.28
N GLU A 294 -17.24 4.78 -44.16
CA GLU A 294 -17.89 5.90 -43.44
C GLU A 294 -17.54 5.92 -41.96
N GLU A 295 -17.50 4.76 -41.30
CA GLU A 295 -17.22 4.71 -39.86
C GLU A 295 -15.77 5.03 -39.54
N ILE A 296 -14.83 4.65 -40.42
CA ILE A 296 -13.42 5.01 -40.27
C ILE A 296 -13.20 6.50 -40.51
N ILE A 297 -13.80 7.07 -41.55
CA ILE A 297 -13.71 8.50 -41.83
C ILE A 297 -14.27 9.30 -40.65
N THR A 298 -15.48 8.97 -40.18
CA THR A 298 -16.14 9.62 -39.05
C THR A 298 -15.33 9.50 -37.74
N MET A 299 -14.80 8.31 -37.46
CA MET A 299 -13.95 8.06 -36.29
C MET A 299 -12.64 8.85 -36.36
N LEU A 300 -11.95 8.88 -37.51
CA LEU A 300 -10.69 9.60 -37.67
C LEU A 300 -10.91 11.12 -37.59
N GLN A 301 -11.98 11.66 -38.18
CA GLN A 301 -12.38 13.06 -37.99
C GLN A 301 -12.62 13.43 -36.52
N THR A 302 -13.11 12.47 -35.72
CA THR A 302 -13.40 12.69 -34.29
C THR A 302 -12.17 12.55 -33.40
N LEU A 303 -11.26 11.62 -33.73
CA LEU A 303 -10.11 11.28 -32.88
C LEU A 303 -8.81 12.03 -33.22
N ILE A 304 -8.59 12.40 -34.49
CA ILE A 304 -7.38 13.14 -34.89
C ILE A 304 -7.25 14.52 -34.20
N PRO A 305 -8.33 15.30 -33.97
CA PRO A 305 -8.30 16.54 -33.16
C PRO A 305 -7.87 16.39 -31.68
N LEU A 306 -7.63 15.16 -31.22
CA LEU A 306 -7.12 14.86 -29.87
C LEU A 306 -5.67 14.35 -29.89
N SER A 307 -5.06 14.18 -31.07
CA SER A 307 -3.79 13.46 -31.26
C SER A 307 -2.54 14.23 -30.80
N ASP A 308 -2.62 15.54 -30.60
CA ASP A 308 -1.55 16.40 -30.09
C ASP A 308 -1.64 16.70 -28.57
N LYS A 309 -2.71 16.24 -27.91
CA LYS A 309 -2.98 16.54 -26.49
C LYS A 309 -2.29 15.60 -25.53
N THR A 310 -1.87 16.14 -24.38
CA THR A 310 -1.33 15.38 -23.24
C THR A 310 -2.30 15.29 -22.06
N ASN A 311 -3.34 16.14 -22.03
CA ASN A 311 -4.31 16.26 -20.95
C ASN A 311 -5.72 16.29 -21.57
N PHE A 312 -6.70 15.64 -20.94
CA PHE A 312 -8.05 15.48 -21.49
C PHE A 312 -9.14 15.79 -20.46
N THR A 313 -10.23 16.40 -20.92
CA THR A 313 -11.46 16.46 -20.12
C THR A 313 -12.15 15.08 -20.07
N ALA A 314 -13.04 14.88 -19.09
CA ALA A 314 -13.84 13.66 -18.99
C ALA A 314 -14.70 13.39 -20.25
N ILE A 315 -15.07 14.44 -21.00
CA ILE A 315 -15.78 14.33 -22.29
C ILE A 315 -14.84 13.75 -23.35
N GLU A 316 -13.63 14.29 -23.49
CA GLU A 316 -12.65 13.83 -24.49
C GLU A 316 -12.14 12.41 -24.20
N LEU A 317 -11.93 12.05 -22.92
CA LEU A 317 -11.67 10.67 -22.52
C LEU A 317 -12.82 9.75 -22.94
N LYS A 318 -14.08 10.15 -22.69
CA LYS A 318 -15.25 9.39 -23.15
C LYS A 318 -15.27 9.25 -24.67
N THR A 319 -14.96 10.31 -25.42
CA THR A 319 -14.84 10.28 -26.90
C THR A 319 -13.81 9.26 -27.36
N ILE A 320 -12.61 9.25 -26.76
CA ILE A 320 -11.54 8.27 -27.07
C ILE A 320 -12.03 6.83 -26.77
N TYR A 321 -12.69 6.61 -25.63
CA TYR A 321 -13.19 5.28 -25.26
C TYR A 321 -14.36 4.82 -26.14
N THR A 322 -15.28 5.71 -26.53
CA THR A 322 -16.31 5.38 -27.54
C THR A 322 -15.70 5.06 -28.91
N GLY A 323 -14.59 5.71 -29.27
CA GLY A 323 -13.85 5.39 -30.49
C GLY A 323 -13.42 3.92 -30.58
N THR A 324 -13.18 3.23 -29.46
CA THR A 324 -12.83 1.80 -29.48
C THR A 324 -13.95 0.85 -29.92
N GLN A 325 -15.20 1.33 -29.94
CA GLN A 325 -16.33 0.55 -30.47
C GLN A 325 -16.28 0.50 -32.00
N LEU A 326 -15.75 1.55 -32.64
CA LEU A 326 -15.66 1.68 -34.09
C LEU A 326 -14.38 1.03 -34.69
N PRO A 327 -14.40 0.68 -35.98
CA PRO A 327 -15.61 0.45 -36.79
C PRO A 327 -16.39 -0.73 -36.20
N ASN A 328 -17.67 -0.87 -36.50
CA ASN A 328 -18.49 -1.99 -36.08
C ASN A 328 -18.01 -3.29 -36.78
N THR A 329 -18.42 -4.47 -36.27
CA THR A 329 -17.91 -5.74 -36.80
C THR A 329 -18.33 -5.99 -38.26
N LYS A 330 -19.56 -5.66 -38.67
CA LYS A 330 -20.02 -5.78 -40.07
C LYS A 330 -19.19 -4.89 -41.01
N ALA A 331 -18.91 -3.65 -40.60
CA ALA A 331 -18.07 -2.73 -41.37
C ALA A 331 -16.64 -3.26 -41.58
N LEU A 332 -16.12 -4.06 -40.64
CA LEU A 332 -14.82 -4.74 -40.79
C LEU A 332 -14.92 -6.02 -41.63
N GLU A 333 -16.00 -6.80 -41.50
CA GLU A 333 -16.25 -8.04 -42.26
C GLU A 333 -16.35 -7.81 -43.78
N ASN A 334 -16.80 -6.62 -44.20
CA ASN A 334 -16.83 -6.22 -45.61
C ASN A 334 -15.43 -6.15 -46.28
N TYR A 335 -14.34 -6.03 -45.51
CA TYR A 335 -12.98 -5.84 -46.06
C TYR A 335 -11.90 -6.75 -45.46
N LEU A 336 -12.16 -7.43 -44.33
CA LEU A 336 -11.17 -8.20 -43.58
C LEU A 336 -11.70 -9.58 -43.19
N SER A 337 -10.83 -10.60 -43.20
CA SER A 337 -11.17 -11.90 -42.60
C SER A 337 -11.23 -11.81 -41.07
N ASN A 338 -12.07 -12.66 -40.45
CA ASN A 338 -12.34 -12.66 -39.00
C ASN A 338 -11.06 -12.65 -38.15
N ARG A 339 -10.00 -13.33 -38.59
CA ARG A 339 -8.68 -13.32 -37.94
C ARG A 339 -8.06 -11.91 -37.89
N GLN A 340 -8.13 -11.15 -38.97
CA GLN A 340 -7.58 -9.79 -39.05
C GLN A 340 -8.40 -8.83 -38.16
N ILE A 341 -9.72 -9.05 -38.08
CA ILE A 341 -10.63 -8.37 -37.14
C ILE A 341 -10.26 -8.70 -35.69
N ALA A 342 -9.98 -9.97 -35.38
CA ALA A 342 -9.49 -10.40 -34.07
C ALA A 342 -8.11 -9.80 -33.74
N GLU A 343 -7.20 -9.68 -34.70
CA GLU A 343 -5.90 -9.02 -34.53
C GLU A 343 -6.06 -7.49 -34.31
N TYR A 344 -7.05 -6.83 -34.93
CA TYR A 344 -7.43 -5.42 -34.64
C TYR A 344 -8.01 -5.25 -33.23
N ARG A 345 -9.12 -5.94 -32.91
CA ARG A 345 -9.79 -5.83 -31.61
C ARG A 345 -8.90 -6.28 -30.44
N GLY A 346 -8.03 -7.27 -30.68
CA GLY A 346 -7.08 -7.78 -29.69
C GLY A 346 -6.11 -6.70 -29.19
N LYS A 347 -5.62 -5.81 -30.06
CA LYS A 347 -4.73 -4.68 -29.69
C LYS A 347 -5.44 -3.69 -28.76
N ILE A 348 -6.69 -3.34 -29.07
CA ILE A 348 -7.54 -2.46 -28.26
C ILE A 348 -7.79 -3.07 -26.87
N THR A 349 -8.22 -4.34 -26.82
CA THR A 349 -8.45 -5.08 -25.57
C THR A 349 -7.17 -5.24 -24.74
N ALA A 350 -6.02 -5.44 -25.38
CA ALA A 350 -4.72 -5.47 -24.71
C ALA A 350 -4.32 -4.12 -24.09
N MET A 351 -4.75 -3.01 -24.68
CA MET A 351 -4.52 -1.68 -24.11
C MET A 351 -5.43 -1.41 -22.91
N TYR A 352 -6.71 -1.78 -22.94
CA TYR A 352 -7.57 -1.67 -21.76
C TYR A 352 -7.04 -2.46 -20.56
N ARG A 353 -6.43 -3.63 -20.77
CA ARG A 353 -5.69 -4.37 -19.72
C ARG A 353 -4.56 -3.53 -19.11
N THR A 354 -3.77 -2.86 -19.96
CA THR A 354 -2.69 -1.96 -19.50
C THR A 354 -3.27 -0.78 -18.71
N SER A 355 -4.39 -0.19 -19.14
CA SER A 355 -5.04 0.90 -18.41
C SER A 355 -5.57 0.49 -17.03
N VAL A 356 -6.13 -0.71 -16.90
CA VAL A 356 -6.51 -1.30 -15.60
C VAL A 356 -5.27 -1.51 -14.71
N HIS A 357 -4.19 -2.09 -15.25
CA HIS A 357 -2.94 -2.27 -14.50
C HIS A 357 -2.33 -0.94 -14.03
N ASN A 358 -2.33 0.09 -14.90
CA ASN A 358 -1.88 1.44 -14.58
C ASN A 358 -2.67 2.03 -13.42
N LEU A 359 -4.02 1.90 -13.43
CA LEU A 359 -4.87 2.32 -12.32
C LEU A 359 -4.55 1.54 -11.04
N SER A 360 -4.53 0.21 -11.06
CA SER A 360 -4.22 -0.61 -9.87
C SER A 360 -2.85 -0.33 -9.27
N SER A 361 -1.82 -0.15 -10.09
CA SER A 361 -0.45 0.18 -9.65
C SER A 361 -0.38 1.58 -9.03
N THR A 362 -1.10 2.54 -9.62
CA THR A 362 -1.21 3.90 -9.10
C THR A 362 -2.01 3.93 -7.78
N GLN A 363 -3.11 3.17 -7.69
CA GLN A 363 -3.94 3.02 -6.50
C GLN A 363 -3.16 2.37 -5.34
N ARG A 364 -2.33 1.34 -5.61
CA ARG A 364 -1.37 0.79 -4.64
C ARG A 364 -0.36 1.83 -4.15
N THR A 365 0.14 2.68 -5.04
CA THR A 365 1.06 3.77 -4.70
C THR A 365 0.38 4.82 -3.80
N VAL A 366 -0.87 5.19 -4.10
CA VAL A 366 -1.69 6.08 -3.26
C VAL A 366 -1.94 5.45 -1.88
N ALA A 367 -2.26 4.15 -1.80
CA ALA A 367 -2.45 3.44 -0.54
C ALA A 367 -1.18 3.42 0.33
N ASN A 368 -0.01 3.13 -0.27
CA ASN A 368 1.27 3.18 0.45
C ASN A 368 1.58 4.60 0.95
N ASN A 369 1.33 5.62 0.15
CA ASN A 369 1.51 7.02 0.56
C ASN A 369 0.54 7.40 1.69
N ARG A 370 -0.71 6.89 1.66
CA ARG A 370 -1.69 7.09 2.74
C ARG A 370 -1.19 6.44 4.04
N LYS A 371 -0.72 5.18 3.98
CA LYS A 371 -0.15 4.51 5.16
C LYS A 371 1.11 5.19 5.70
N MET A 372 1.96 5.77 4.85
CA MET A 372 3.09 6.58 5.32
C MET A 372 2.65 7.80 6.15
N LEU A 373 1.56 8.47 5.80
CA LEU A 373 1.01 9.58 6.60
C LEU A 373 0.28 9.09 7.86
N GLU A 374 -0.35 7.91 7.82
CA GLU A 374 -0.92 7.24 9.00
C GLU A 374 0.18 6.90 10.02
N GLU A 375 1.31 6.35 9.58
CA GLU A 375 2.49 6.11 10.40
C GLU A 375 3.12 7.40 10.94
N GLU A 376 3.24 8.46 10.12
CA GLU A 376 3.74 9.76 10.58
C GLU A 376 2.83 10.36 11.66
N LEU A 377 1.51 10.30 11.46
CA LEU A 377 0.53 10.78 12.44
C LEU A 377 0.62 9.99 13.75
N SER A 378 0.79 8.67 13.68
CA SER A 378 0.94 7.79 14.85
C SER A 378 2.17 8.16 15.70
N ILE A 379 3.36 8.24 15.09
CA ILE A 379 4.59 8.60 15.83
C ILE A 379 4.57 10.07 16.30
N PHE A 380 3.93 10.98 15.54
CA PHE A 380 3.72 12.36 15.98
C PHE A 380 2.83 12.44 17.22
N GLN A 381 1.69 11.72 17.26
CA GLN A 381 0.79 11.70 18.41
C GLN A 381 1.42 11.03 19.63
N GLN A 382 2.24 9.99 19.44
CA GLN A 382 3.01 9.37 20.54
C GLN A 382 4.02 10.36 21.13
N ALA A 383 4.76 11.09 20.29
CA ALA A 383 5.67 12.15 20.72
C ALA A 383 4.94 13.35 21.36
N GLN A 384 3.76 13.71 20.84
CA GLN A 384 2.91 14.76 21.40
C GLN A 384 2.46 14.40 22.83
N ASN A 385 1.96 13.18 23.02
CA ASN A 385 1.55 12.68 24.32
C ASN A 385 2.75 12.61 25.30
N CYS A 386 3.91 12.17 24.84
CA CYS A 386 5.14 12.18 25.63
C CYS A 386 5.53 13.60 26.06
N PHE A 387 5.50 14.60 25.16
CA PHE A 387 5.77 16.00 25.51
C PHE A 387 4.75 16.58 26.49
N VAL A 388 3.44 16.36 26.25
CA VAL A 388 2.36 16.87 27.10
C VAL A 388 2.48 16.34 28.53
N THR A 389 2.74 15.04 28.69
CA THR A 389 2.95 14.42 30.01
C THR A 389 4.27 14.84 30.66
N TRP A 390 5.33 15.04 29.88
CA TRP A 390 6.64 15.52 30.34
C TRP A 390 6.61 16.97 30.86
N ILE A 391 5.99 17.90 30.13
CA ILE A 391 5.91 19.31 30.57
C ILE A 391 4.95 19.51 31.75
N SER A 392 3.93 18.65 31.88
CA SER A 392 3.01 18.63 33.03
C SER A 392 3.72 18.33 34.36
N GLN A 393 4.92 17.74 34.33
CA GLN A 393 5.74 17.47 35.51
C GLN A 393 6.17 18.73 36.27
N ALA A 394 6.13 19.92 35.66
CA ALA A 394 6.47 21.16 36.35
C ALA A 394 5.67 21.37 37.66
N ASN A 395 4.38 21.02 37.68
CA ASN A 395 3.57 21.15 38.89
C ASN A 395 3.86 20.07 39.94
N ALA A 396 4.11 18.82 39.49
CA ALA A 396 4.50 17.72 40.38
C ALA A 396 5.84 18.03 41.07
N LEU A 397 6.83 18.50 40.30
CA LEU A 397 8.17 18.84 40.80
C LEU A 397 8.11 19.97 41.83
N ARG A 398 7.41 21.07 41.52
CA ARG A 398 7.18 22.17 42.47
C ARG A 398 6.59 21.64 43.78
N THR A 399 5.54 20.83 43.69
CA THR A 399 4.84 20.27 44.86
C THR A 399 5.73 19.34 45.67
N GLY A 400 6.58 18.55 45.01
CA GLY A 400 7.55 17.67 45.65
C GLY A 400 8.62 18.46 46.43
N ILE A 401 9.23 19.46 45.80
CA ILE A 401 10.29 20.29 46.42
C ILE A 401 9.71 21.13 47.56
N THR A 402 8.61 21.86 47.35
CA THR A 402 8.03 22.75 48.37
C THR A 402 7.57 22.01 49.64
N ASN A 403 7.22 20.73 49.53
CA ASN A 403 6.79 19.90 50.66
C ASN A 403 7.86 18.90 51.15
N ASN A 404 9.09 18.95 50.62
CA ASN A 404 10.19 18.01 50.93
C ASN A 404 9.83 16.52 50.74
N TYR A 405 9.04 16.19 49.72
CA TYR A 405 8.59 14.82 49.44
C TYR A 405 9.64 14.03 48.63
N THR A 406 10.58 13.39 49.33
CA THR A 406 11.71 12.60 48.79
C THR A 406 11.35 11.74 47.57
N SER A 407 10.33 10.89 47.69
CA SER A 407 9.91 9.96 46.64
C SER A 407 9.29 10.68 45.44
N ALA A 408 8.52 11.75 45.66
CA ALA A 408 7.91 12.54 44.59
C ALA A 408 8.97 13.29 43.78
N VAL A 409 9.93 13.94 44.44
CA VAL A 409 11.02 14.66 43.75
C VAL A 409 11.88 13.70 42.93
N LEU A 410 12.23 12.52 43.47
CA LEU A 410 12.96 11.48 42.72
C LEU A 410 12.14 11.00 41.51
N THR A 411 10.87 10.64 41.72
CA THR A 411 9.96 10.17 40.65
C THR A 411 9.88 11.17 39.52
N THR A 412 9.54 12.42 39.82
CA THR A 412 9.38 13.46 38.81
C THR A 412 10.70 13.79 38.11
N SER A 413 11.84 13.69 38.79
CA SER A 413 13.16 13.89 38.17
C SER A 413 13.53 12.75 37.21
N MET A 414 13.24 11.50 37.58
CA MET A 414 13.41 10.33 36.71
C MET A 414 12.47 10.37 35.51
N GLU A 415 11.21 10.80 35.70
CA GLU A 415 10.25 11.06 34.63
C GLU A 415 10.74 12.18 33.70
N MET A 416 11.26 13.29 34.24
CA MET A 416 11.77 14.40 33.42
C MET A 416 13.00 14.02 32.59
N TYR A 417 13.88 13.16 33.06
CA TYR A 417 14.96 12.61 32.22
C TYR A 417 14.43 11.57 31.22
N GLY A 418 13.59 10.64 31.66
CA GLY A 418 13.01 9.60 30.81
C GLY A 418 12.21 10.15 29.64
N GLY A 419 11.35 11.16 29.87
CA GLY A 419 10.58 11.83 28.83
C GLY A 419 11.45 12.52 27.79
N LEU A 420 12.52 13.24 28.20
CA LEU A 420 13.45 13.87 27.28
C LEU A 420 14.23 12.84 26.45
N LEU A 421 14.57 11.69 27.06
CA LEU A 421 15.22 10.57 26.38
C LEU A 421 14.29 9.95 25.34
N CYS A 422 13.03 9.62 25.70
CA CYS A 422 12.01 9.12 24.78
C CYS A 422 11.77 10.08 23.60
N LEU A 423 11.59 11.38 23.88
CA LEU A 423 11.46 12.42 22.85
C LEU A 423 12.68 12.47 21.92
N SER A 424 13.89 12.31 22.45
CA SER A 424 15.13 12.31 21.65
C SER A 424 15.24 11.10 20.72
N TYR A 425 14.74 9.93 21.13
CA TYR A 425 14.64 8.74 20.26
C TYR A 425 13.54 8.88 19.20
N MET A 426 12.35 9.33 19.60
CA MET A 426 11.24 9.59 18.66
C MET A 426 11.60 10.64 17.62
N TYR A 427 12.34 11.68 18.02
CA TYR A 427 12.74 12.79 17.16
C TYR A 427 13.43 12.32 15.88
N GLU A 428 14.27 11.28 15.90
CA GLU A 428 14.89 10.76 14.67
C GLU A 428 13.84 10.41 13.58
N ARG A 429 12.71 9.83 13.98
CA ARG A 429 11.64 9.30 13.10
C ARG A 429 10.65 10.37 12.63
N LEU A 430 10.61 11.54 13.26
CA LEU A 430 9.68 12.63 12.90
C LEU A 430 10.04 13.28 11.54
N SER A 431 9.03 13.79 10.83
CA SER A 431 9.22 14.61 9.62
C SER A 431 9.77 16.01 9.95
N THR A 432 10.27 16.73 8.96
CA THR A 432 10.89 18.06 9.14
C THR A 432 9.94 19.08 9.78
N ASN A 433 8.64 19.04 9.46
CA ASN A 433 7.64 19.95 10.02
C ASN A 433 7.34 19.60 11.48
N ALA A 434 7.16 18.31 11.79
CA ALA A 434 7.01 17.83 13.16
C ALA A 434 8.24 18.20 14.02
N LYS A 435 9.45 17.97 13.49
CA LYS A 435 10.72 18.32 14.15
C LYS A 435 10.77 19.78 14.59
N ALA A 436 10.39 20.72 13.72
CA ALA A 436 10.37 22.15 14.03
C ALA A 436 9.43 22.52 15.20
N ILE A 437 8.32 21.80 15.40
CA ILE A 437 7.39 22.03 16.53
C ILE A 437 8.06 21.62 17.85
N PHE A 438 8.65 20.43 17.92
CA PHE A 438 9.38 19.99 19.11
C PHE A 438 10.65 20.80 19.36
N ASP A 439 11.38 21.18 18.31
CA ASP A 439 12.57 22.03 18.41
C ASP A 439 12.28 23.39 19.06
N LYS A 440 11.13 24.02 18.77
CA LYS A 440 10.72 25.21 19.52
C LYS A 440 10.44 24.84 20.97
N SER A 441 9.42 23.99 21.21
CA SER A 441 8.82 23.84 22.54
C SER A 441 9.72 23.11 23.55
N VAL A 442 10.55 22.14 23.11
CA VAL A 442 11.51 21.45 23.99
C VAL A 442 12.64 22.39 24.37
N ASN A 443 13.28 23.07 23.41
CA ASN A 443 14.39 23.98 23.71
C ASN A 443 13.94 25.21 24.51
N GLU A 444 12.69 25.65 24.37
CA GLU A 444 12.12 26.71 25.19
C GLU A 444 11.86 26.24 26.64
N TYR A 445 11.32 25.03 26.85
CA TYR A 445 11.09 24.47 28.18
C TYR A 445 12.39 24.12 28.92
N LEU A 446 13.38 23.55 28.22
CA LEU A 446 14.73 23.29 28.77
C LEU A 446 15.40 24.57 29.31
N LYS A 447 15.01 25.74 28.77
CA LYS A 447 15.52 27.07 29.14
C LYS A 447 14.69 27.78 30.22
N ILE A 448 13.73 27.11 30.85
CA ILE A 448 13.05 27.65 32.03
C ILE A 448 13.93 27.43 33.28
N ILE A 449 13.91 28.42 34.19
CA ILE A 449 14.55 28.37 35.51
C ILE A 449 13.56 27.77 36.52
N ILE A 450 13.96 26.68 37.17
CA ILE A 450 13.19 26.00 38.24
C ILE A 450 13.46 26.66 39.58
N ILE A 451 14.73 26.88 39.92
CA ILE A 451 15.17 27.36 41.24
C ILE A 451 15.75 28.77 41.11
N GLU A 452 15.36 29.66 42.02
CA GLU A 452 15.84 31.04 42.06
C GLU A 452 17.38 31.10 42.10
N GLY A 453 17.98 31.67 41.05
CA GLY A 453 19.42 31.87 40.93
C GLY A 453 20.28 30.64 40.59
N GLY A 454 19.74 29.41 40.59
CA GLY A 454 20.59 28.21 40.68
C GLY A 454 20.29 26.98 39.81
N SER A 455 19.13 26.82 39.17
CA SER A 455 18.88 25.63 38.31
C SER A 455 17.87 25.86 37.19
N TRP A 456 18.29 25.50 35.97
CA TRP A 456 17.48 25.44 34.76
C TRP A 456 16.90 24.02 34.60
N VAL A 457 15.84 23.84 33.79
CA VAL A 457 15.28 22.50 33.49
C VAL A 457 16.33 21.57 32.87
N SER A 458 17.19 22.09 31.99
CA SER A 458 18.34 21.36 31.45
C SER A 458 19.31 20.89 32.55
N GLY A 459 19.70 21.78 33.47
CA GLY A 459 20.56 21.46 34.61
C GLY A 459 19.93 20.45 35.59
N TRP A 460 18.61 20.49 35.76
CA TRP A 460 17.88 19.53 36.60
C TRP A 460 17.93 18.11 36.03
N ILE A 461 17.64 17.97 34.74
CA ILE A 461 17.70 16.70 34.03
C ILE A 461 19.14 16.18 34.00
N ALA A 462 20.13 17.07 33.84
CA ALA A 462 21.55 16.72 33.89
C ALA A 462 21.99 16.15 35.25
N LYS A 463 21.49 16.66 36.38
CA LYS A 463 21.74 16.06 37.71
C LYS A 463 21.24 14.62 37.78
N MET A 464 20.02 14.35 37.30
CA MET A 464 19.42 13.01 37.32
C MET A 464 20.17 12.04 36.38
N ALA A 465 20.48 12.47 35.17
CA ALA A 465 21.25 11.69 34.20
C ALA A 465 22.66 11.36 34.72
N ALA A 466 23.37 12.36 35.28
CA ALA A 466 24.68 12.15 35.89
C ALA A 466 24.64 11.20 37.09
N TYR A 467 23.57 11.21 37.89
CA TYR A 467 23.41 10.26 38.99
C TYR A 467 23.18 8.83 38.50
N GLN A 468 22.35 8.62 37.49
CA GLN A 468 22.13 7.28 36.94
C GLN A 468 23.39 6.72 36.27
N GLU A 469 24.10 7.55 35.49
CA GLU A 469 25.39 7.20 34.89
C GLU A 469 26.48 6.90 35.95
N LEU A 470 26.57 7.68 37.03
CA LEU A 470 27.54 7.39 38.10
C LEU A 470 27.18 6.11 38.86
N ALA A 471 25.89 5.87 39.08
CA ALA A 471 25.42 4.67 39.77
C ALA A 471 25.69 3.41 38.92
N GLU A 472 25.38 3.41 37.61
CA GLU A 472 25.70 2.28 36.74
C GLU A 472 27.22 1.98 36.77
N TYR A 473 28.04 3.03 36.65
CA TYR A 473 29.50 2.87 36.61
C TYR A 473 30.09 2.37 37.94
N SER A 474 29.65 2.92 39.08
CA SER A 474 30.18 2.57 40.41
C SER A 474 29.57 1.30 41.03
N LEU A 475 28.43 0.82 40.54
CA LEU A 475 27.89 -0.51 40.86
C LEU A 475 28.53 -1.59 39.98
N GLY A 476 28.73 -1.33 38.69
CA GLY A 476 29.37 -2.26 37.74
C GLY A 476 30.89 -2.31 37.81
N THR A 477 31.56 -1.31 38.39
CA THR A 477 33.04 -1.19 38.42
C THR A 477 33.52 -0.79 39.82
N ALA A 478 34.59 -1.42 40.30
CA ALA A 478 35.26 -1.02 41.56
C ALA A 478 36.06 0.28 41.39
N VAL A 479 35.37 1.43 41.43
CA VAL A 479 35.97 2.76 41.32
C VAL A 479 36.60 3.19 42.65
N THR A 480 37.81 3.74 42.63
CA THR A 480 38.58 4.08 43.86
C THR A 480 38.83 5.58 44.04
N SER A 481 38.49 6.42 43.05
CA SER A 481 38.68 7.88 43.13
C SER A 481 37.56 8.66 42.45
N GLN A 482 37.22 9.83 42.98
CA GLN A 482 36.15 10.67 42.43
C GLN A 482 36.47 11.16 41.00
N ASN A 483 37.76 11.33 40.67
CA ASN A 483 38.20 11.77 39.35
C ASN A 483 37.84 10.75 38.26
N GLN A 484 37.97 9.43 38.52
CA GLN A 484 37.53 8.41 37.57
C GLN A 484 36.03 8.52 37.24
N ILE A 485 35.20 8.93 38.20
CA ILE A 485 33.77 9.17 37.99
C ILE A 485 33.56 10.46 37.18
N LYS A 486 34.28 11.55 37.49
CA LYS A 486 34.25 12.80 36.70
C LYS A 486 34.64 12.55 35.23
N ASP A 487 35.72 11.80 34.99
CA ASP A 487 36.23 11.45 33.65
C ASP A 487 35.25 10.56 32.86
N TYR A 488 34.53 9.67 33.55
CA TYR A 488 33.44 8.87 32.98
C TYR A 488 32.24 9.74 32.60
N LEU A 489 31.75 10.57 33.53
CA LEU A 489 30.62 11.46 33.31
C LEU A 489 30.89 12.51 32.22
N GLN A 490 32.12 13.04 32.15
CA GLN A 490 32.52 13.93 31.05
C GLN A 490 32.46 13.22 29.69
N ARG A 491 32.86 11.95 29.63
CA ARG A 491 32.82 11.15 28.40
C ARG A 491 31.39 10.85 27.97
N ARG A 492 30.52 10.47 28.92
CA ARG A 492 29.10 10.16 28.68
C ARG A 492 28.27 11.41 28.36
N GLY A 493 28.54 12.54 29.02
CA GLY A 493 27.97 13.85 28.66
C GLY A 493 28.34 14.25 27.23
N ASN A 494 29.60 14.10 26.83
CA ASN A 494 30.04 14.29 25.44
C ASN A 494 29.40 13.29 24.46
N GLU A 495 29.16 12.03 24.87
CA GLU A 495 28.47 11.04 24.04
C GLU A 495 27.01 11.44 23.80
N PHE A 496 26.26 11.79 24.86
CA PHE A 496 24.88 12.28 24.74
C PHE A 496 24.79 13.55 23.88
N LYS A 497 25.69 14.53 24.10
CA LYS A 497 25.79 15.77 23.31
C LYS A 497 25.96 15.53 21.81
N ASN A 498 26.57 14.41 21.41
CA ASN A 498 26.81 14.03 20.02
C ASN A 498 25.79 13.01 19.45
N THR A 499 24.98 12.35 20.28
CA THR A 499 24.10 11.22 19.87
C THR A 499 22.62 11.42 20.17
N ARG A 500 22.25 12.46 20.93
CA ARG A 500 20.87 12.72 21.37
C ARG A 500 20.53 14.20 21.17
N HIS A 501 19.56 14.46 20.28
CA HIS A 501 19.27 15.79 19.76
C HIS A 501 18.99 16.85 20.84
N PHE A 502 18.14 16.54 21.83
CA PHE A 502 17.80 17.48 22.91
C PHE A 502 18.79 17.46 24.10
N PHE A 503 19.92 16.77 24.00
CA PHE A 503 20.88 16.62 25.10
C PHE A 503 22.14 17.50 24.99
N HIS A 504 22.18 18.43 24.03
CA HIS A 504 23.37 19.28 23.83
C HIS A 504 23.75 20.06 25.09
N ASP A 505 22.78 20.77 25.68
CA ASP A 505 22.96 21.51 26.95
C ASP A 505 23.08 20.53 28.14
N ILE A 506 22.40 19.39 28.10
CA ILE A 506 22.41 18.38 29.19
C ILE A 506 23.81 17.81 29.39
N GLY A 507 24.51 17.44 28.30
CA GLY A 507 25.84 16.85 28.36
C GLY A 507 26.89 17.79 28.98
N ASP A 508 26.80 19.09 28.69
CA ASP A 508 27.66 20.10 29.32
C ASP A 508 27.29 20.29 30.80
N GLN A 509 25.99 20.36 31.12
CA GLN A 509 25.51 20.51 32.50
C GLN A 509 25.85 19.29 33.38
N MET A 510 25.93 18.07 32.84
CA MET A 510 26.39 16.88 33.55
C MET A 510 27.84 17.06 34.03
N TYR A 511 28.70 17.65 33.20
CA TYR A 511 30.10 17.94 33.57
C TYR A 511 30.21 19.11 34.56
N GLN A 512 29.34 20.12 34.48
CA GLN A 512 29.28 21.18 35.50
C GLN A 512 28.86 20.61 36.86
N PHE A 513 27.80 19.79 36.91
CA PHE A 513 27.37 19.13 38.14
C PHE A 513 28.47 18.23 38.70
N ALA A 514 29.17 17.45 37.87
CA ALA A 514 30.30 16.63 38.33
C ALA A 514 31.46 17.45 38.97
N ASN A 515 31.48 18.78 38.81
CA ASN A 515 32.44 19.70 39.42
C ASN A 515 31.86 20.60 40.54
N ASP A 516 30.55 20.54 40.77
CA ASP A 516 29.89 21.15 41.92
C ASP A 516 30.35 20.45 43.23
N PRO A 517 30.67 21.19 44.32
CA PRO A 517 30.92 20.60 45.63
C PRO A 517 29.82 19.62 46.11
N VAL A 518 28.55 19.87 45.77
CA VAL A 518 27.40 19.03 46.11
C VAL A 518 27.50 17.62 45.50
N PHE A 519 28.21 17.44 44.39
CA PHE A 519 28.44 16.13 43.78
C PHE A 519 29.19 15.16 44.71
N GLY A 520 30.02 15.66 45.63
CA GLY A 520 30.67 14.83 46.66
C GLY A 520 29.66 14.08 47.53
N ASN A 521 28.51 14.69 47.82
CA ASN A 521 27.45 14.10 48.65
C ASN A 521 26.70 12.96 47.92
N SER A 522 26.81 12.87 46.60
CA SER A 522 26.22 11.79 45.78
C SER A 522 27.01 10.48 45.83
N LEU A 523 28.12 10.45 46.58
CA LEU A 523 29.04 9.32 46.73
C LEU A 523 29.18 8.91 48.20
N THR A 524 29.55 7.66 48.43
CA THR A 524 30.01 7.15 49.72
C THR A 524 31.16 6.17 49.54
N THR A 525 32.02 5.98 50.56
CA THR A 525 33.15 5.04 50.49
C THR A 525 32.84 3.79 51.32
N LYS A 526 32.85 2.62 50.69
CA LYS A 526 32.60 1.33 51.34
C LYS A 526 33.69 0.34 50.92
N ASN A 527 34.40 -0.24 51.89
CA ASN A 527 35.50 -1.20 51.67
C ASN A 527 36.61 -0.71 50.70
N GLY A 528 36.86 0.60 50.65
CA GLY A 528 37.86 1.21 49.77
C GLY A 528 37.40 1.50 48.34
N ALA A 529 36.16 1.15 47.98
CA ALA A 529 35.52 1.55 46.72
C ALA A 529 34.52 2.69 46.95
N LEU A 530 34.33 3.52 45.93
CA LEU A 530 33.25 4.50 45.87
C LEU A 530 31.96 3.83 45.39
N GLN A 531 30.86 4.15 46.05
CA GLN A 531 29.52 3.64 45.79
C GLN A 531 28.52 4.79 45.70
N PRO A 532 27.38 4.63 45.00
CA PRO A 532 26.40 5.70 44.88
C PRO A 532 25.68 5.92 46.20
N ASN A 533 25.51 7.18 46.59
CA ASN A 533 24.77 7.60 47.79
C ASN A 533 23.45 8.25 47.38
N LEU A 534 22.37 7.46 47.32
CA LEU A 534 21.06 7.97 46.91
C LEU A 534 20.50 8.98 47.92
N ALA A 535 20.75 8.76 49.21
CA ALA A 535 20.32 9.63 50.28
C ALA A 535 20.92 11.04 50.15
N GLY A 536 22.25 11.12 50.02
CA GLY A 536 22.97 12.38 49.85
C GLY A 536 22.67 13.08 48.52
N PHE A 537 22.45 12.33 47.44
CA PHE A 537 22.00 12.90 46.17
C PHE A 537 20.61 13.55 46.28
N ILE A 538 19.60 12.85 46.83
CA ILE A 538 18.25 13.41 46.89
C ILE A 538 18.19 14.58 47.88
N GLN A 539 18.80 14.47 49.06
CA GLN A 539 18.85 15.57 50.02
C GLN A 539 19.54 16.80 49.42
N GLU A 540 20.80 16.66 48.99
CA GLU A 540 21.66 17.82 48.72
C GLU A 540 21.56 18.33 47.28
N ALA A 541 21.34 17.46 46.29
CA ALA A 541 21.27 17.86 44.89
C ALA A 541 19.84 18.13 44.39
N MET A 542 18.79 17.68 45.11
CA MET A 542 17.39 17.74 44.67
C MET A 542 16.39 18.37 45.66
N ILE A 543 16.54 18.21 46.99
CA ILE A 543 15.62 18.83 47.98
C ILE A 543 16.18 20.18 48.47
N ASN A 544 17.39 20.20 49.01
CA ASN A 544 18.03 21.35 49.66
C ASN A 544 18.58 22.39 48.65
N VAL A 545 17.95 22.48 47.47
CA VAL A 545 18.39 23.27 46.31
C VAL A 545 18.03 24.76 46.39
N GLY A 546 17.05 25.14 47.22
CA GLY A 546 16.53 26.50 47.34
C GLY A 546 15.08 26.66 46.85
N THR A 547 14.62 27.91 46.74
CA THR A 547 13.22 28.24 46.44
C THR A 547 12.86 27.95 44.98
N VAL A 548 11.74 27.24 44.76
CA VAL A 548 11.15 27.07 43.42
C VAL A 548 10.56 28.39 42.94
N ARG A 549 10.98 28.85 41.76
CA ARG A 549 10.62 30.14 41.19
C ARG A 549 9.12 30.21 40.87
N ASN A 550 8.46 31.28 41.30
CA ASN A 550 6.98 31.38 41.29
C ASN A 550 6.32 31.26 39.90
N ASP A 551 7.01 31.67 38.83
CA ASP A 551 6.52 31.60 37.45
C ASP A 551 6.90 30.29 36.72
N TYR A 552 7.56 29.33 37.38
CA TYR A 552 7.99 28.07 36.77
C TYR A 552 6.82 27.33 36.09
N VAL A 553 5.73 27.12 36.83
CA VAL A 553 4.57 26.35 36.38
C VAL A 553 3.72 27.14 35.36
N SER A 554 3.63 28.47 35.47
CA SER A 554 2.91 29.28 34.49
C SER A 554 3.66 29.40 33.16
N ASN A 555 5.00 29.47 33.18
CA ASN A 555 5.81 29.39 31.97
C ASN A 555 5.72 28.01 31.31
N ALA A 556 5.74 26.92 32.08
CA ALA A 556 5.51 25.57 31.57
C ALA A 556 4.12 25.44 30.91
N GLN A 557 3.06 25.93 31.57
CA GLN A 557 1.70 25.91 31.02
C GLN A 557 1.55 26.75 29.75
N ARG A 558 2.25 27.90 29.65
CA ARG A 558 2.28 28.72 28.42
C ARG A 558 2.86 27.92 27.24
N ILE A 559 4.02 27.29 27.43
CA ILE A 559 4.67 26.49 26.37
C ILE A 559 3.78 25.29 25.99
N LEU A 560 3.16 24.62 26.95
CA LEU A 560 2.19 23.54 26.70
C LEU A 560 1.01 24.02 25.85
N ASN A 561 0.46 25.20 26.14
CA ASN A 561 -0.65 25.77 25.37
C ASN A 561 -0.22 26.11 23.92
N GLU A 562 0.93 26.77 23.73
CA GLU A 562 1.47 27.10 22.40
C GLU A 562 1.81 25.84 21.58
N PHE A 563 2.38 24.82 22.24
CA PHE A 563 2.65 23.52 21.65
C PHE A 563 1.36 22.83 21.20
N ASN A 564 0.34 22.77 22.07
CA ASN A 564 -0.94 22.14 21.74
C ASN A 564 -1.65 22.82 20.56
N THR A 565 -1.61 24.15 20.44
CA THR A 565 -2.11 24.85 19.25
C THR A 565 -1.37 24.43 17.98
N SER A 566 -0.03 24.38 18.02
CA SER A 566 0.80 24.00 16.88
C SER A 566 0.61 22.53 16.47
N ALA A 567 0.57 21.62 17.46
CA ALA A 567 0.39 20.18 17.25
C ALA A 567 -1.02 19.82 16.77
N SER A 568 -2.05 20.54 17.23
CA SER A 568 -3.42 20.37 16.73
C SER A 568 -3.53 20.78 15.26
N ALA A 569 -2.95 21.92 14.88
CA ALA A 569 -2.90 22.36 13.48
C ALA A 569 -2.17 21.34 12.58
N TYR A 570 -1.04 20.79 13.05
CA TYR A 570 -0.30 19.76 12.31
C TYR A 570 -1.08 18.45 12.17
N THR A 571 -1.75 18.01 13.25
CA THR A 571 -2.65 16.85 13.25
C THR A 571 -3.76 17.00 12.23
N THR A 572 -4.43 18.16 12.18
CA THR A 572 -5.49 18.45 11.20
C THR A 572 -4.93 18.48 9.77
N GLN A 573 -3.72 19.00 9.55
CA GLN A 573 -3.08 18.98 8.24
C GLN A 573 -2.84 17.55 7.73
N LEU A 574 -2.27 16.66 8.57
CA LEU A 574 -2.06 15.26 8.22
C LEU A 574 -3.39 14.53 7.95
N GLN A 575 -4.40 14.73 8.80
CA GLN A 575 -5.74 14.14 8.61
C GLN A 575 -6.40 14.56 7.29
N LEU A 576 -6.27 15.84 6.89
CA LEU A 576 -6.76 16.32 5.59
C LEU A 576 -6.01 15.71 4.41
N GLN A 577 -4.70 15.49 4.53
CA GLN A 577 -3.90 14.81 3.51
C GLN A 577 -4.24 13.32 3.39
N ILE A 578 -4.43 12.62 4.50
CA ILE A 578 -4.91 11.23 4.56
C ILE A 578 -6.29 11.10 3.89
N ALA A 579 -7.22 12.00 4.21
CA ALA A 579 -8.55 12.03 3.60
C ALA A 579 -8.51 12.34 2.08
N ALA A 580 -7.61 13.22 1.64
CA ALA A 580 -7.41 13.50 0.21
C ALA A 580 -6.81 12.31 -0.55
N LEU A 581 -5.87 11.57 0.07
CA LEU A 581 -5.34 10.33 -0.50
C LEU A 581 -6.36 9.19 -0.48
N GLN A 582 -7.22 9.11 0.55
CA GLN A 582 -8.35 8.17 0.54
C GLN A 582 -9.29 8.46 -0.64
N LYS A 583 -9.69 9.73 -0.83
CA LYS A 583 -10.52 10.10 -1.98
C LYS A 583 -9.84 9.73 -3.31
N LYS A 584 -8.53 10.00 -3.46
CA LYS A 584 -7.78 9.57 -4.65
C LYS A 584 -7.69 8.06 -4.82
N TYR A 585 -7.67 7.27 -3.74
CA TYR A 585 -7.72 5.81 -3.82
C TYR A 585 -9.07 5.33 -4.38
N ASP A 586 -10.17 5.96 -3.94
CA ASP A 586 -11.53 5.64 -4.38
C ASP A 586 -11.81 6.15 -5.81
N ASP A 587 -11.38 7.38 -6.14
CA ASP A 587 -11.46 7.98 -7.49
C ASP A 587 -10.63 7.20 -8.54
N LEU A 588 -9.74 6.28 -8.13
CA LEU A 588 -8.88 5.46 -8.98
C LEU A 588 -9.28 3.96 -9.02
N ASP A 589 -10.45 3.57 -8.50
CA ASP A 589 -10.94 2.19 -8.60
C ASP A 589 -11.07 1.73 -10.08
N PRO A 590 -10.31 0.71 -10.53
CA PRO A 590 -10.41 0.20 -11.89
C PRO A 590 -11.78 -0.37 -12.27
N GLN A 591 -12.66 -0.65 -11.31
CA GLN A 591 -14.04 -1.08 -11.57
C GLN A 591 -14.92 0.10 -11.99
N GLN A 592 -14.79 1.26 -11.32
CA GLN A 592 -15.52 2.49 -11.62
C GLN A 592 -14.91 3.32 -12.76
N ALA A 593 -13.83 2.82 -13.38
CA ALA A 593 -13.16 3.49 -14.48
C ALA A 593 -14.11 3.81 -15.65
N SER A 594 -13.98 5.02 -16.21
CA SER A 594 -14.85 5.55 -17.27
C SER A 594 -14.79 4.82 -18.62
N PHE A 595 -14.00 3.75 -18.72
CA PHE A 595 -13.92 2.85 -19.86
C PHE A 595 -14.48 1.44 -19.60
N THR A 596 -15.04 1.14 -18.41
CA THR A 596 -15.47 -0.22 -18.05
C THR A 596 -16.49 -0.81 -19.02
N GLU A 597 -17.47 -0.02 -19.49
CA GLU A 597 -18.45 -0.43 -20.51
C GLU A 597 -17.80 -0.65 -21.88
N ASN A 598 -16.95 0.27 -22.33
CA ASN A 598 -16.24 0.18 -23.61
C ASN A 598 -15.31 -1.05 -23.67
N ARG A 599 -14.70 -1.40 -22.53
CA ARG A 599 -13.90 -2.62 -22.36
C ARG A 599 -14.74 -3.89 -22.51
N GLN A 600 -15.95 -3.93 -21.95
CA GLN A 600 -16.87 -5.08 -22.13
C GLN A 600 -17.24 -5.25 -23.62
N PHE A 601 -17.59 -4.16 -24.30
CA PHE A 601 -17.88 -4.18 -25.74
C PHE A 601 -16.68 -4.68 -26.57
N ALA A 602 -15.48 -4.13 -26.32
CA ALA A 602 -14.27 -4.51 -27.06
C ALA A 602 -13.89 -5.99 -26.87
N VAL A 603 -14.10 -6.55 -25.67
CA VAL A 603 -13.93 -7.99 -25.40
C VAL A 603 -14.97 -8.82 -26.14
N ALA A 604 -16.25 -8.43 -26.11
CA ALA A 604 -17.32 -9.15 -26.81
C ALA A 604 -17.11 -9.17 -28.34
N ALA A 605 -16.73 -8.02 -28.93
CA ALA A 605 -16.44 -7.91 -30.36
C ALA A 605 -15.19 -8.73 -30.76
N TRP A 606 -14.18 -8.81 -29.90
CA TRP A 606 -13.02 -9.69 -30.11
C TRP A 606 -13.39 -11.18 -30.04
N LEU A 607 -14.17 -11.59 -29.04
CA LEU A 607 -14.63 -12.98 -28.87
C LEU A 607 -15.48 -13.47 -30.06
N ALA A 608 -16.29 -12.61 -30.66
CA ALA A 608 -17.05 -12.93 -31.87
C ALA A 608 -16.17 -13.11 -33.13
N SER A 609 -14.95 -12.55 -33.13
CA SER A 609 -14.03 -12.55 -34.29
C SER A 609 -13.00 -13.69 -34.27
N GLU A 610 -12.73 -14.27 -33.10
CA GLU A 610 -11.65 -15.25 -32.90
C GLU A 610 -12.17 -16.68 -32.77
N SER A 611 -11.36 -17.66 -33.20
CA SER A 611 -11.69 -19.07 -33.01
C SER A 611 -11.66 -19.45 -31.52
N LEU A 612 -12.64 -20.25 -31.08
CA LEU A 612 -12.82 -20.60 -29.66
C LEU A 612 -11.55 -21.20 -29.01
N GLY A 613 -10.75 -21.96 -29.77
CA GLY A 613 -9.46 -22.49 -29.31
C GLY A 613 -8.39 -21.41 -29.09
N ASN A 614 -8.21 -20.48 -30.03
CA ASN A 614 -7.27 -19.36 -29.89
C ASN A 614 -7.69 -18.37 -28.80
N ALA A 615 -8.99 -18.13 -28.67
CA ALA A 615 -9.57 -17.30 -27.62
C ALA A 615 -9.23 -17.89 -26.24
N LEU A 616 -9.45 -19.20 -26.06
CA LEU A 616 -9.12 -19.90 -24.82
C LEU A 616 -7.60 -19.94 -24.54
N ILE A 617 -6.76 -20.27 -25.54
CA ILE A 617 -5.29 -20.25 -25.39
C ILE A 617 -4.79 -18.86 -25.00
N SER A 618 -5.36 -17.81 -25.60
CA SER A 618 -5.01 -16.43 -25.28
C SER A 618 -5.51 -16.02 -23.90
N MET A 619 -6.71 -16.45 -23.49
CA MET A 619 -7.24 -16.23 -22.14
C MET A 619 -6.27 -16.74 -21.07
N ILE A 620 -5.82 -17.98 -21.23
CA ILE A 620 -4.88 -18.66 -20.35
C ILE A 620 -3.56 -17.89 -20.28
N LEU A 621 -2.85 -17.80 -21.41
CA LEU A 621 -1.47 -17.33 -21.41
C LEU A 621 -1.33 -15.84 -21.10
N LYS A 622 -2.35 -15.01 -21.45
CA LYS A 622 -2.19 -13.56 -21.56
C LYS A 622 -3.07 -12.75 -20.60
N SER A 623 -3.94 -13.37 -19.80
CA SER A 623 -4.29 -12.79 -18.48
C SER A 623 -4.69 -13.76 -17.36
N GLN A 624 -4.80 -15.09 -17.51
CA GLN A 624 -4.80 -15.93 -16.29
C GLN A 624 -3.44 -15.77 -15.59
N LEU A 625 -2.35 -16.09 -16.28
CA LEU A 625 -1.00 -16.01 -15.72
C LEU A 625 -0.63 -14.57 -15.25
N PRO A 626 -0.74 -13.50 -16.05
CA PRO A 626 -0.49 -12.12 -15.57
C PRO A 626 -1.39 -11.61 -14.43
N LYS A 627 -2.66 -12.05 -14.33
CA LYS A 627 -3.55 -11.72 -13.20
C LYS A 627 -3.01 -12.35 -11.92
N GLN A 628 -2.55 -13.59 -12.02
CA GLN A 628 -2.03 -14.38 -10.92
C GLN A 628 -0.68 -13.80 -10.46
N GLU A 629 0.24 -13.49 -11.37
CA GLU A 629 1.51 -12.80 -11.09
C GLU A 629 1.31 -11.47 -10.35
N ALA A 630 0.54 -10.54 -10.94
CA ALA A 630 0.34 -9.20 -10.37
C ALA A 630 -0.43 -9.16 -9.04
N PHE A 631 -1.02 -10.28 -8.61
CA PHE A 631 -1.71 -10.46 -7.34
C PHE A 631 -0.88 -11.23 -6.31
N LEU A 632 -0.09 -12.22 -6.74
CA LEU A 632 0.78 -13.01 -5.87
C LEU A 632 2.02 -12.24 -5.41
N GLU A 633 2.60 -11.39 -6.26
CA GLU A 633 3.83 -10.65 -5.95
C GLU A 633 3.71 -9.78 -4.66
N PRO A 634 2.68 -8.92 -4.47
CA PRO A 634 2.52 -8.18 -3.21
C PRO A 634 2.26 -9.06 -1.99
N LEU A 635 1.54 -10.18 -2.14
CA LEU A 635 1.29 -11.12 -1.05
C LEU A 635 2.59 -11.80 -0.59
N ILE A 636 3.49 -12.11 -1.53
CA ILE A 636 4.80 -12.68 -1.23
C ILE A 636 5.69 -11.65 -0.53
N GLU A 637 5.66 -10.38 -0.93
CA GLU A 637 6.32 -9.28 -0.21
C GLU A 637 5.80 -9.15 1.24
N GLU A 638 4.48 -9.12 1.43
CA GLU A 638 3.83 -8.99 2.75
C GLU A 638 4.17 -10.16 3.69
N ILE A 639 4.07 -11.41 3.21
CA ILE A 639 4.39 -12.62 3.98
C ILE A 639 5.88 -12.64 4.37
N ASN A 640 6.78 -12.27 3.45
CA ASN A 640 8.21 -12.22 3.73
C ASN A 640 8.55 -11.15 4.78
N PHE A 641 7.98 -9.95 4.65
CA PHE A 641 8.11 -8.88 5.65
C PHE A 641 7.64 -9.33 7.03
N ASN A 642 6.42 -9.87 7.14
CA ASN A 642 5.85 -10.30 8.41
C ASN A 642 6.60 -11.48 9.05
N ASN A 643 7.11 -12.42 8.25
CA ASN A 643 7.96 -13.50 8.74
C ASN A 643 9.31 -12.99 9.28
N ILE A 644 9.90 -11.95 8.67
CA ILE A 644 11.13 -11.34 9.18
C ILE A 644 10.85 -10.56 10.47
N ALA A 645 9.75 -9.81 10.53
CA ALA A 645 9.30 -9.09 11.72
C ALA A 645 9.07 -10.04 12.92
N ALA A 646 8.28 -11.09 12.72
CA ALA A 646 8.01 -12.09 13.76
C ALA A 646 9.29 -12.77 14.26
N ASN A 647 10.24 -13.11 13.37
CA ASN A 647 11.52 -13.69 13.77
C ASN A 647 12.42 -12.72 14.55
N ALA A 648 12.44 -11.44 14.18
CA ALA A 648 13.15 -10.40 14.94
C ALA A 648 12.60 -10.26 16.38
N LEU A 649 11.27 -10.25 16.53
CA LEU A 649 10.62 -10.17 17.84
C LEU A 649 10.75 -11.46 18.65
N ASN A 650 10.78 -12.64 18.00
CA ASN A 650 11.04 -13.92 18.67
C ASN A 650 12.40 -13.90 19.41
N SER A 651 13.45 -13.35 18.80
CA SER A 651 14.76 -13.19 19.47
C SER A 651 14.72 -12.20 20.63
N LEU A 652 13.89 -11.15 20.55
CA LEU A 652 13.71 -10.19 21.65
C LEU A 652 12.92 -10.82 22.80
N LEU A 653 11.84 -11.57 22.51
CA LEU A 653 11.05 -12.32 23.50
C LEU A 653 11.88 -13.34 24.28
N GLN A 654 12.85 -14.00 23.65
CA GLN A 654 13.76 -14.93 24.36
C GLN A 654 14.55 -14.24 25.48
N ILE A 655 14.89 -12.95 25.31
CA ILE A 655 15.58 -12.16 26.34
C ILE A 655 14.57 -11.64 27.38
N THR A 656 13.40 -11.17 26.95
CA THR A 656 12.39 -10.53 27.82
C THR A 656 11.42 -11.48 28.52
N ASN A 657 11.39 -12.79 28.22
CA ASN A 657 10.38 -13.72 28.74
C ASN A 657 10.22 -13.70 30.28
N GLU A 658 11.32 -13.64 31.03
CA GLU A 658 11.29 -13.58 32.50
C GLU A 658 10.70 -12.27 33.05
N PHE A 659 10.66 -11.19 32.24
CA PHE A 659 10.09 -9.90 32.64
C PHE A 659 8.59 -9.99 32.97
N SER A 660 7.90 -11.00 32.41
CA SER A 660 6.50 -11.35 32.71
C SER A 660 6.23 -11.67 34.19
N THR A 661 7.28 -11.99 34.97
CA THR A 661 7.17 -12.39 36.39
C THR A 661 7.66 -11.34 37.38
N THR A 662 8.01 -10.15 36.91
CA THR A 662 8.69 -9.11 37.71
C THR A 662 7.88 -8.65 38.93
N SER A 663 6.56 -8.53 38.82
CA SER A 663 5.65 -8.20 39.94
C SER A 663 5.54 -9.27 41.03
N VAL A 664 6.10 -10.47 40.81
CA VAL A 664 6.20 -11.53 41.83
C VAL A 664 7.47 -11.38 42.67
N TYR A 665 8.52 -10.77 42.11
CA TYR A 665 9.86 -10.74 42.70
C TYR A 665 10.26 -9.35 43.22
N TYR A 666 9.87 -8.27 42.57
CA TYR A 666 9.95 -6.90 43.11
C TYR A 666 8.76 -6.68 44.04
N SER A 667 8.93 -7.01 45.32
CA SER A 667 7.85 -6.94 46.32
C SER A 667 8.31 -6.73 47.77
N LEU A 668 9.61 -6.50 47.99
CA LEU A 668 10.16 -6.30 49.33
C LEU A 668 9.50 -5.12 50.05
N SER A 669 9.17 -4.04 49.36
CA SER A 669 8.43 -2.90 49.92
C SER A 669 7.11 -3.31 50.57
N SER A 670 6.36 -4.21 49.95
CA SER A 670 5.07 -4.68 50.46
C SER A 670 5.22 -5.51 51.73
N TYR A 671 6.26 -6.35 51.80
CA TYR A 671 6.64 -7.06 53.02
C TYR A 671 7.07 -6.10 54.14
N LEU A 672 7.88 -5.08 53.81
CA LEU A 672 8.38 -4.09 54.77
C LEU A 672 7.28 -3.18 55.32
N VAL A 673 6.31 -2.79 54.50
CA VAL A 673 5.12 -2.03 54.95
C VAL A 673 4.27 -2.86 55.92
N GLN A 674 4.09 -4.16 55.67
CA GLN A 674 3.29 -5.05 56.51
C GLN A 674 4.00 -5.49 57.80
N SER A 675 5.33 -5.55 57.82
CA SER A 675 6.14 -5.98 58.98
C SER A 675 6.56 -4.84 59.91
N LYS A 676 6.32 -3.56 59.54
CA LYS A 676 6.74 -2.40 60.33
C LYS A 676 6.07 -2.34 61.70
N THR A 677 6.88 -2.33 62.77
CA THR A 677 6.42 -2.24 64.17
C THR A 677 6.83 -0.97 64.89
N GLY A 678 7.70 -0.14 64.28
CA GLY A 678 8.09 1.16 64.83
C GLY A 678 8.79 2.05 63.79
N GLN A 679 9.47 3.09 64.26
CA GLN A 679 10.44 3.81 63.44
C GLN A 679 11.64 2.89 63.18
N ASP A 680 11.88 2.57 61.90
CA ASP A 680 12.98 1.71 61.41
C ASP A 680 13.05 0.29 62.02
N LEU A 681 11.99 -0.15 62.72
CA LEU A 681 11.86 -1.47 63.34
C LEU A 681 10.81 -2.33 62.63
N PHE A 682 11.17 -3.59 62.37
CA PHE A 682 10.40 -4.55 61.59
C PHE A 682 10.33 -5.89 62.31
N ALA A 683 9.17 -6.55 62.26
CA ALA A 683 8.94 -7.85 62.86
C ALA A 683 9.06 -8.98 61.82
N GLY A 684 9.91 -9.96 62.10
CA GLY A 684 10.19 -11.10 61.21
C GLY A 684 11.53 -11.74 61.54
N ASP A 685 11.95 -12.70 60.72
CA ASP A 685 13.32 -13.21 60.77
C ASP A 685 14.25 -12.28 59.95
N TYR A 686 15.30 -11.81 60.60
CA TYR A 686 16.36 -11.03 59.99
C TYR A 686 17.02 -11.76 58.81
N TYR A 687 17.24 -13.08 58.91
CA TYR A 687 17.89 -13.86 57.87
C TYR A 687 16.96 -14.13 56.68
N GLU A 688 15.65 -14.32 56.89
CA GLU A 688 14.70 -14.39 55.77
C GLU A 688 14.61 -13.05 55.03
N THR A 689 14.59 -11.93 55.77
CA THR A 689 14.52 -10.57 55.18
C THR A 689 15.81 -10.20 54.42
N LEU A 690 16.97 -10.51 54.99
CA LEU A 690 18.27 -10.30 54.35
C LEU A 690 18.41 -11.16 53.08
N LEU A 691 17.91 -12.40 53.10
CA LEU A 691 17.87 -13.28 51.94
C LEU A 691 16.90 -12.77 50.86
N ALA A 692 15.74 -12.23 51.24
CA ALA A 692 14.80 -11.62 50.30
C ALA A 692 15.42 -10.41 49.58
N ALA A 693 16.02 -9.47 50.33
CA ALA A 693 16.73 -8.33 49.75
C ALA A 693 17.93 -8.76 48.88
N SER A 694 18.66 -9.82 49.27
CA SER A 694 19.74 -10.36 48.44
C SER A 694 19.25 -10.96 47.12
N ARG A 695 18.08 -11.63 47.11
CA ARG A 695 17.45 -12.16 45.89
C ARG A 695 16.95 -11.05 44.99
N GLU A 696 16.35 -9.99 45.53
CA GLU A 696 15.88 -8.88 44.70
C GLU A 696 17.07 -8.19 44.00
N ARG A 697 18.20 -8.01 44.69
CA ARG A 697 19.44 -7.54 44.05
C ARG A 697 20.00 -8.49 42.98
N GLU A 698 19.89 -9.79 43.17
CA GLU A 698 20.26 -10.79 42.15
C GLU A 698 19.40 -10.63 40.88
N TYR A 699 18.09 -10.42 41.05
CA TYR A 699 17.18 -10.13 39.93
C TYR A 699 17.49 -8.79 39.25
N ILE A 700 17.83 -7.73 39.98
CA ILE A 700 18.25 -6.45 39.39
C ILE A 700 19.50 -6.63 38.51
N ALA A 701 20.51 -7.35 38.99
CA ALA A 701 21.73 -7.62 38.23
C ALA A 701 21.44 -8.45 36.96
N ARG A 702 20.60 -9.49 37.07
CA ARG A 702 20.13 -10.31 35.93
C ARG A 702 19.39 -9.47 34.89
N ASP A 703 18.42 -8.67 35.33
CA ASP A 703 17.52 -7.91 34.43
C ASP A 703 18.26 -6.72 33.80
N THR A 704 19.23 -6.14 34.52
CA THR A 704 20.19 -5.16 33.99
C THR A 704 21.02 -5.74 32.85
N ALA A 705 21.58 -6.94 33.01
CA ALA A 705 22.34 -7.62 31.97
C ALA A 705 21.45 -7.93 30.74
N LYS A 706 20.21 -8.38 30.96
CA LYS A 706 19.23 -8.63 29.90
C LYS A 706 18.82 -7.36 29.16
N CYS A 707 18.61 -6.25 29.85
CA CYS A 707 18.32 -4.97 29.20
C CYS A 707 19.46 -4.54 28.26
N LYS A 708 20.73 -4.70 28.67
CA LYS A 708 21.90 -4.39 27.83
C LYS A 708 22.01 -5.31 26.60
N GLN A 709 21.70 -6.61 26.76
CA GLN A 709 21.63 -7.55 25.63
C GLN A 709 20.50 -7.19 24.65
N ALA A 710 19.30 -6.88 25.17
CA ALA A 710 18.15 -6.49 24.37
C ALA A 710 18.39 -5.16 23.62
N ILE A 711 18.99 -4.15 24.25
CA ILE A 711 19.39 -2.88 23.58
C ILE A 711 20.37 -3.18 22.43
N THR A 712 21.32 -4.08 22.63
CA THR A 712 22.28 -4.49 21.59
C THR A 712 21.57 -5.15 20.39
N LEU A 713 20.65 -6.09 20.65
CA LEU A 713 19.83 -6.71 19.61
C LEU A 713 18.96 -5.69 18.86
N VAL A 714 18.28 -4.79 19.58
CA VAL A 714 17.44 -3.73 19.01
C VAL A 714 18.27 -2.78 18.11
N ASN A 715 19.49 -2.44 18.52
CA ASN A 715 20.43 -1.64 17.70
C ASN A 715 20.85 -2.35 16.40
N GLU A 716 20.93 -3.68 16.39
CA GLU A 716 21.13 -4.46 15.14
C GLU A 716 19.85 -4.52 14.29
N LEU A 717 18.68 -4.68 14.92
CA LEU A 717 17.41 -4.77 14.21
C LEU A 717 17.12 -3.48 13.44
N LEU A 718 17.32 -2.29 14.04
CA LEU A 718 17.19 -1.01 13.34
C LEU A 718 18.03 -0.95 12.05
N LYS A 719 19.29 -1.42 12.09
CA LYS A 719 20.19 -1.47 10.93
C LYS A 719 19.74 -2.50 9.89
N LYS A 720 19.19 -3.63 10.32
CA LYS A 720 18.66 -4.68 9.43
C LYS A 720 17.39 -4.19 8.71
N ILE A 721 16.44 -3.56 9.43
CA ILE A 721 15.16 -3.07 8.89
C ILE A 721 15.37 -2.02 7.79
N GLN A 722 16.30 -1.07 8.00
CA GLN A 722 16.66 -0.05 7.00
C GLN A 722 17.09 -0.65 5.64
N ASN A 723 17.68 -1.85 5.65
CA ASN A 723 18.25 -2.51 4.49
C ASN A 723 17.39 -3.66 3.94
N LEU A 724 16.13 -3.81 4.37
CA LEU A 724 15.26 -4.89 3.90
C LEU A 724 14.92 -4.76 2.40
N PRO A 725 15.19 -5.78 1.56
CA PRO A 725 14.62 -5.87 0.21
C PRO A 725 13.14 -6.31 0.29
N GLY A 726 12.33 -5.95 -0.72
CA GLY A 726 10.94 -6.42 -0.86
C GLY A 726 9.95 -5.95 0.24
N ALA A 727 10.28 -4.90 0.99
CA ALA A 727 9.38 -4.27 1.97
C ALA A 727 9.16 -2.79 1.62
N THR A 728 7.90 -2.36 1.68
CA THR A 728 7.47 -1.00 1.32
C THR A 728 7.98 0.05 2.30
N SER A 729 7.96 1.32 1.88
CA SER A 729 8.36 2.44 2.74
C SER A 729 7.51 2.54 4.00
N ALA A 730 6.19 2.29 3.91
CA ALA A 730 5.30 2.30 5.05
C ALA A 730 5.59 1.13 6.03
N GLN A 731 5.75 -0.10 5.51
CA GLN A 731 6.13 -1.28 6.29
C GLN A 731 7.46 -1.08 7.04
N LYS A 732 8.46 -0.50 6.37
CA LYS A 732 9.74 -0.16 7.01
C LYS A 732 9.59 0.89 8.10
N GLN A 733 8.78 1.93 7.87
CA GLN A 733 8.54 2.97 8.87
C GLN A 733 7.85 2.43 10.12
N GLU A 734 6.82 1.59 9.95
CA GLU A 734 6.11 0.89 11.03
C GLU A 734 7.07 0.07 11.91
N MET A 735 7.88 -0.80 11.32
CA MET A 735 8.88 -1.57 12.06
C MET A 735 9.95 -0.68 12.71
N LEU A 736 10.37 0.42 12.08
CA LEU A 736 11.32 1.35 12.68
C LEU A 736 10.70 2.12 13.86
N ASN A 737 9.42 2.48 13.80
CA ASN A 737 8.66 3.09 14.89
C ASN A 737 8.62 2.12 16.09
N ALA A 738 8.13 0.90 15.90
CA ALA A 738 8.04 -0.13 16.95
C ALA A 738 9.42 -0.52 17.53
N THR A 739 10.44 -0.66 16.68
CA THR A 739 11.80 -0.99 17.15
C THR A 739 12.43 0.18 17.93
N THR A 740 12.11 1.43 17.58
CA THR A 740 12.52 2.62 18.34
C THR A 740 11.81 2.68 19.70
N TYR A 741 10.55 2.25 19.80
CA TYR A 741 9.82 2.11 21.07
C TYR A 741 10.57 1.19 22.05
N TYR A 742 10.95 -0.02 21.62
CA TYR A 742 11.70 -0.95 22.49
C TYR A 742 13.03 -0.34 22.92
N GLN A 743 13.72 0.37 22.01
CA GLN A 743 15.03 0.98 22.26
C GLN A 743 14.98 1.99 23.42
N TYR A 744 14.01 2.90 23.42
CA TYR A 744 13.88 3.87 24.51
C TYR A 744 13.30 3.25 25.78
N SER A 745 12.33 2.34 25.68
CA SER A 745 11.68 1.72 26.83
C SER A 745 12.69 0.85 27.63
N LEU A 746 13.53 0.07 26.95
CA LEU A 746 14.66 -0.64 27.55
C LEU A 746 15.66 0.31 28.23
N SER A 747 15.98 1.45 27.59
CA SER A 747 16.93 2.43 28.12
C SER A 747 16.40 3.11 29.39
N VAL A 748 15.12 3.49 29.42
CA VAL A 748 14.44 4.01 30.61
C VAL A 748 14.39 2.95 31.72
N THR A 749 14.13 1.69 31.38
CA THR A 749 14.04 0.61 32.36
C THR A 749 15.41 0.25 32.97
N LEU A 750 16.48 0.30 32.19
CA LEU A 750 17.86 0.19 32.68
C LEU A 750 18.20 1.30 33.69
N ASN A 751 17.79 2.54 33.39
CA ASN A 751 17.95 3.70 34.28
C ASN A 751 17.13 3.55 35.57
N GLN A 752 15.96 2.92 35.53
CA GLN A 752 15.14 2.60 36.72
C GLN A 752 15.81 1.52 37.59
N LEU A 753 16.28 0.42 36.99
CA LEU A 753 16.99 -0.68 37.68
C LEU A 753 18.21 -0.16 38.45
N THR A 754 18.98 0.72 37.82
CA THR A 754 20.18 1.33 38.40
C THR A 754 19.87 2.18 39.64
N VAL A 755 18.77 2.95 39.64
CA VAL A 755 18.36 3.72 40.84
C VAL A 755 17.89 2.78 41.95
N LEU A 756 17.16 1.71 41.63
CA LEU A 756 16.75 0.72 42.64
C LEU A 756 17.97 0.06 43.31
N GLU A 757 19.00 -0.35 42.57
CA GLU A 757 20.20 -0.89 43.20
C GLU A 757 20.94 0.15 44.06
N SER A 758 20.99 1.42 43.63
CA SER A 758 21.58 2.51 44.44
C SER A 758 20.85 2.72 45.78
N LEU A 759 19.52 2.52 45.81
CA LEU A 759 18.73 2.51 47.03
C LEU A 759 19.11 1.32 47.93
N PHE A 760 19.21 0.12 47.37
CA PHE A 760 19.63 -1.08 48.10
C PHE A 760 21.05 -0.98 48.70
N VAL A 761 21.97 -0.29 48.04
CA VAL A 761 23.33 -0.03 48.56
C VAL A 761 23.34 1.01 49.69
N SER A 762 22.39 1.94 49.66
CA SER A 762 22.20 2.99 50.67
C SER A 762 21.54 2.51 51.97
N ILE A 763 21.01 1.29 52.00
CA ILE A 763 20.29 0.70 53.16
C ILE A 763 21.20 -0.21 53.99
N THR A 764 21.04 -0.19 55.31
CA THR A 764 21.78 -1.05 56.26
C THR A 764 20.81 -1.81 57.16
N MET A 765 20.84 -3.14 57.10
CA MET A 765 20.07 -4.02 57.99
C MET A 765 20.92 -4.46 59.19
N SER A 766 20.35 -4.46 60.40
CA SER A 766 21.04 -4.88 61.62
C SER A 766 20.11 -5.61 62.60
N LEU A 767 20.69 -6.53 63.37
CA LEU A 767 19.99 -7.19 64.49
C LEU A 767 19.83 -6.21 65.66
N LYS A 768 18.62 -6.13 66.24
CA LYS A 768 18.37 -5.36 67.46
C LYS A 768 18.82 -6.13 68.69
N THR A 769 19.65 -5.52 69.53
CA THR A 769 19.99 -6.01 70.87
C THR A 769 19.11 -5.35 71.92
N ALA A 770 18.54 -6.15 72.81
CA ALA A 770 17.89 -5.67 74.02
C ALA A 770 18.91 -5.13 75.03
N ALA A 771 18.44 -4.43 76.07
CA ALA A 771 19.27 -3.80 77.09
C ALA A 771 20.10 -4.78 77.96
N ASP A 772 19.85 -6.08 77.85
CA ASP A 772 20.63 -7.15 78.49
C ASP A 772 21.72 -7.76 77.58
N GLY A 773 21.93 -7.17 76.39
CA GLY A 773 22.90 -7.62 75.39
C GLY A 773 22.46 -8.82 74.54
N LYS A 774 21.24 -9.32 74.70
CA LYS A 774 20.71 -10.42 73.87
C LYS A 774 19.98 -9.90 72.64
N TYR A 775 20.03 -10.65 71.54
CA TYR A 775 19.29 -10.32 70.32
C TYR A 775 17.77 -10.51 70.50
N GLU A 776 16.99 -9.52 70.06
CA GLU A 776 15.53 -9.63 69.98
C GLU A 776 15.14 -10.53 68.80
N LYS A 777 14.85 -11.81 69.07
CA LYS A 777 14.57 -12.84 68.05
C LYS A 777 13.37 -12.57 67.12
N SER A 778 12.61 -11.50 67.35
CA SER A 778 11.40 -11.16 66.61
C SER A 778 11.40 -9.75 66.03
N VAL A 779 12.46 -8.96 66.24
CA VAL A 779 12.57 -7.57 65.76
C VAL A 779 13.97 -7.29 65.26
N PHE A 780 14.07 -6.73 64.06
CA PHE A 780 15.31 -6.22 63.49
C PHE A 780 15.16 -4.77 63.05
N GLN A 781 16.29 -4.11 62.78
CA GLN A 781 16.33 -2.72 62.37
C GLN A 781 16.78 -2.61 60.91
N ILE A 782 16.18 -1.70 60.16
CA ILE A 782 16.70 -1.29 58.85
C ILE A 782 16.88 0.23 58.86
N LEU A 783 18.14 0.66 58.83
CA LEU A 783 18.51 2.06 58.70
C LEU A 783 18.57 2.46 57.22
N GLY A 784 17.92 3.58 56.90
CA GLY A 784 17.89 4.22 55.59
C GLY A 784 17.65 5.72 55.73
N PHE A 785 17.35 6.40 54.63
CA PHE A 785 17.07 7.84 54.59
C PHE A 785 15.58 8.17 54.74
N ASP A 786 15.23 9.42 55.03
CA ASP A 786 13.84 9.82 55.22
C ASP A 786 12.96 9.47 54.01
N ASN A 787 11.89 8.72 54.28
CA ASN A 787 10.97 8.15 53.29
C ASN A 787 11.59 7.10 52.33
N TRP A 788 12.61 6.34 52.77
CA TRP A 788 13.18 5.25 51.97
C TRP A 788 12.16 4.15 51.61
N ILE A 789 11.21 3.79 52.49
CA ILE A 789 10.21 2.74 52.20
C ILE A 789 9.22 3.17 51.10
N PRO A 790 8.59 4.38 51.14
CA PRO A 790 7.85 4.91 49.98
C PRO A 790 8.69 5.02 48.70
N THR A 791 9.98 5.30 48.82
CA THR A 791 10.88 5.41 47.65
C THR A 791 11.17 4.05 47.03
N LEU A 792 11.39 3.01 47.85
CA LEU A 792 11.51 1.62 47.41
C LEU A 792 10.23 1.15 46.70
N ALA A 793 9.06 1.37 47.32
CA ALA A 793 7.76 1.00 46.74
C ALA A 793 7.51 1.69 45.38
N ALA A 794 7.90 2.96 45.25
CA ALA A 794 7.82 3.69 43.99
C ALA A 794 8.72 3.06 42.91
N LEU A 795 9.98 2.75 43.23
CA LEU A 795 10.93 2.15 42.27
C LEU A 795 10.54 0.72 41.86
N GLU A 796 10.10 -0.13 42.80
CA GLU A 796 9.51 -1.45 42.51
C GLU A 796 8.29 -1.33 41.57
N SER A 797 7.41 -0.34 41.81
CA SER A 797 6.28 -0.06 40.94
C SER A 797 6.73 0.40 39.54
N PHE A 798 7.75 1.25 39.42
CA PHE A 798 8.20 1.73 38.11
C PHE A 798 8.82 0.64 37.24
N LEU A 799 9.47 -0.35 37.85
CA LEU A 799 9.97 -1.53 37.12
C LEU A 799 8.86 -2.47 36.66
N THR A 800 7.74 -2.54 37.38
CA THR A 800 6.66 -3.51 37.13
C THR A 800 5.54 -2.94 36.25
N SER A 801 5.14 -1.68 36.46
CA SER A 801 4.07 -1.00 35.69
C SER A 801 4.54 0.19 34.84
N GLY A 802 5.79 0.63 35.00
CA GLY A 802 6.28 1.87 34.39
C GLY A 802 6.03 3.12 35.23
N PHE A 803 6.45 4.27 34.70
CA PHE A 803 6.25 5.58 35.35
C PHE A 803 4.75 5.96 35.43
N PRO A 804 4.30 6.63 36.51
CA PRO A 804 2.88 6.87 36.74
C PRO A 804 2.27 8.01 35.91
N ASN A 805 3.06 9.01 35.49
CA ASN A 805 2.53 10.24 34.90
C ASN A 805 2.88 10.43 33.41
N ILE A 806 3.86 9.68 32.88
CA ILE A 806 4.29 9.74 31.47
C ILE A 806 3.58 8.65 30.65
N SER A 807 3.35 8.91 29.35
CA SER A 807 2.70 7.97 28.43
C SER A 807 3.67 7.02 27.69
N ALA A 808 4.91 7.45 27.47
CA ALA A 808 5.99 6.63 26.93
C ALA A 808 6.83 6.03 28.08
N THR A 809 6.25 5.08 28.81
CA THR A 809 6.86 4.51 30.03
C THR A 809 7.92 3.44 29.74
N GLY A 810 8.91 3.35 30.64
CA GLY A 810 9.67 2.11 30.82
C GLY A 810 8.86 1.09 31.62
N GLY A 811 9.53 0.07 32.14
CA GLY A 811 8.93 -1.01 32.92
C GLY A 811 8.98 -2.34 32.17
N LEU A 812 9.42 -3.37 32.88
CA LEU A 812 9.68 -4.71 32.35
C LEU A 812 8.38 -5.41 31.90
N GLY A 813 7.28 -5.23 32.64
CA GLY A 813 5.95 -5.77 32.32
C GLY A 813 5.31 -5.18 31.05
N PRO A 814 5.15 -3.85 30.94
CA PRO A 814 4.64 -3.20 29.73
C PRO A 814 5.47 -3.52 28.49
N LEU A 815 6.81 -3.50 28.61
CA LEU A 815 7.71 -3.85 27.51
C LEU A 815 7.50 -5.29 27.02
N PHE A 816 7.44 -6.27 27.93
CA PHE A 816 7.17 -7.66 27.55
C PHE A 816 5.82 -7.80 26.83
N THR A 817 4.78 -7.16 27.37
CA THR A 817 3.42 -7.21 26.82
C THR A 817 3.35 -6.59 25.41
N GLN A 818 4.05 -5.47 25.19
CA GLN A 818 4.12 -4.83 23.86
C GLN A 818 4.85 -5.71 22.85
N VAL A 819 6.04 -6.22 23.18
CA VAL A 819 6.80 -7.12 22.28
C VAL A 819 6.00 -8.38 21.96
N GLN A 820 5.25 -8.92 22.94
CA GLN A 820 4.38 -10.08 22.76
C GLN A 820 3.19 -9.76 21.84
N SER A 821 2.52 -8.62 22.06
CA SER A 821 1.41 -8.14 21.22
C SER A 821 1.85 -7.99 19.77
N ASP A 822 2.97 -7.31 19.51
CA ASP A 822 3.46 -7.04 18.16
C ASP A 822 3.92 -8.32 17.45
N GLN A 823 4.53 -9.26 18.19
CA GLN A 823 4.87 -10.59 17.67
C GLN A 823 3.62 -11.38 17.27
N GLN A 824 2.54 -11.33 18.07
CA GLN A 824 1.27 -11.99 17.76
C GLN A 824 0.59 -11.32 16.55
N ASN A 825 0.66 -10.00 16.44
CA ASN A 825 0.12 -9.24 15.31
C ASN A 825 0.80 -9.63 13.99
N TYR A 826 2.13 -9.59 13.91
CA TYR A 826 2.86 -10.00 12.68
C TYR A 826 2.67 -11.50 12.37
N THR A 827 2.58 -12.36 13.38
CA THR A 827 2.30 -13.79 13.19
C THR A 827 0.89 -14.01 12.63
N SER A 828 -0.12 -13.32 13.17
CA SER A 828 -1.53 -13.39 12.74
C SER A 828 -1.73 -12.82 11.34
N GLN A 829 -1.06 -11.71 11.00
CA GLN A 829 -1.05 -11.16 9.65
C GLN A 829 -0.42 -12.13 8.65
N SER A 830 0.75 -12.71 8.96
CA SER A 830 1.40 -13.72 8.12
C SER A 830 0.49 -14.95 7.91
N GLN A 831 -0.18 -15.45 8.96
CA GLN A 831 -1.16 -16.54 8.84
C GLN A 831 -2.36 -16.14 7.97
N THR A 832 -2.89 -14.93 8.12
CA THR A 832 -4.00 -14.41 7.31
C THR A 832 -3.61 -14.27 5.83
N GLN A 833 -2.41 -13.78 5.54
CA GLN A 833 -1.88 -13.67 4.18
C GLN A 833 -1.58 -15.05 3.58
N GLN A 834 -1.10 -16.02 4.37
CA GLN A 834 -0.94 -17.41 3.94
C GLN A 834 -2.28 -18.09 3.66
N LEU A 835 -3.32 -17.84 4.46
CA LEU A 835 -4.69 -18.31 4.16
C LEU A 835 -5.24 -17.65 2.89
N ASN A 836 -5.00 -16.35 2.68
CA ASN A 836 -5.34 -15.69 1.43
C ASN A 836 -4.57 -16.28 0.23
N LEU A 837 -3.27 -16.58 0.39
CA LEU A 837 -2.46 -17.26 -0.62
C LEU A 837 -3.02 -18.66 -0.93
N GLN A 838 -3.43 -19.44 0.07
CA GLN A 838 -4.02 -20.77 -0.11
C GLN A 838 -5.39 -20.70 -0.79
N ASN A 839 -6.28 -19.80 -0.35
CA ASN A 839 -7.57 -19.55 -0.98
C ASN A 839 -7.40 -19.14 -2.45
N GLN A 840 -6.43 -18.27 -2.74
CA GLN A 840 -6.19 -17.81 -4.11
C GLN A 840 -5.48 -18.87 -4.96
N MET A 841 -4.56 -19.67 -4.41
CA MET A 841 -4.03 -20.86 -5.09
C MET A 841 -5.14 -21.89 -5.37
N THR A 842 -6.17 -21.98 -4.52
CA THR A 842 -7.36 -22.81 -4.76
C THR A 842 -8.24 -22.22 -5.87
N ASN A 843 -8.50 -20.91 -5.86
CA ASN A 843 -9.20 -20.21 -6.95
C ASN A 843 -8.47 -20.39 -8.29
N ILE A 844 -7.13 -20.26 -8.29
CA ILE A 844 -6.25 -20.50 -9.44
C ILE A 844 -6.40 -21.95 -9.93
N GLN A 845 -6.39 -22.94 -9.02
CA GLN A 845 -6.61 -24.34 -9.39
C GLN A 845 -8.02 -24.57 -9.95
N GLN A 846 -9.05 -23.87 -9.46
CA GLN A 846 -10.41 -23.93 -10.02
C GLN A 846 -10.48 -23.28 -11.41
N GLU A 847 -9.89 -22.09 -11.61
CA GLU A 847 -9.75 -21.42 -12.91
C GLU A 847 -9.05 -22.32 -13.93
N TRP A 848 -7.93 -22.93 -13.54
CA TRP A 848 -7.16 -23.86 -14.38
C TRP A 848 -7.86 -25.20 -14.62
N THR A 849 -8.64 -25.70 -13.65
CA THR A 849 -9.47 -26.91 -13.83
C THR A 849 -10.59 -26.64 -14.83
N LEU A 850 -11.32 -25.53 -14.69
CA LEU A 850 -12.36 -25.10 -15.62
C LEU A 850 -11.77 -24.92 -17.04
N VAL A 851 -10.64 -24.24 -17.16
CA VAL A 851 -9.85 -24.14 -18.40
C VAL A 851 -9.55 -25.51 -19.01
N SER A 852 -9.02 -26.45 -18.22
CA SER A 852 -8.62 -27.78 -18.68
C SER A 852 -9.83 -28.59 -19.14
N THR A 853 -10.94 -28.54 -18.40
CA THR A 853 -12.21 -29.19 -18.81
C THR A 853 -12.81 -28.53 -20.05
N SER A 854 -12.75 -27.20 -20.19
CA SER A 854 -13.14 -26.53 -21.43
C SER A 854 -12.29 -26.99 -22.62
N MET A 855 -10.96 -27.14 -22.47
CA MET A 855 -10.09 -27.70 -23.51
C MET A 855 -10.47 -29.14 -23.87
N GLN A 856 -10.82 -29.97 -22.88
CA GLN A 856 -11.25 -31.35 -23.13
C GLN A 856 -12.60 -31.42 -23.86
N VAL A 857 -13.57 -30.57 -23.49
CA VAL A 857 -14.87 -30.45 -24.19
C VAL A 857 -14.68 -29.96 -25.63
N LEU A 858 -13.85 -28.93 -25.85
CA LEU A 858 -13.45 -28.47 -27.18
C LEU A 858 -12.84 -29.59 -28.03
N ASN A 859 -11.90 -30.35 -27.46
CA ASN A 859 -11.25 -31.46 -28.16
C ASN A 859 -12.24 -32.59 -28.47
N GLY A 860 -13.21 -32.85 -27.59
CA GLY A 860 -14.31 -33.79 -27.84
C GLY A 860 -15.18 -33.34 -29.02
N ILE A 861 -15.64 -32.08 -29.00
CA ILE A 861 -16.45 -31.47 -30.07
C ILE A 861 -15.69 -31.49 -31.41
N LEU A 862 -14.43 -31.07 -31.42
CA LEU A 862 -13.59 -31.04 -32.63
C LEU A 862 -13.31 -32.45 -33.17
N SER A 863 -13.09 -33.43 -32.29
CA SER A 863 -12.88 -34.83 -32.69
C SER A 863 -14.16 -35.46 -33.25
N GLN A 864 -15.35 -35.13 -32.70
CA GLN A 864 -16.64 -35.55 -33.25
C GLN A 864 -16.95 -34.86 -34.59
N LEU A 865 -16.71 -33.56 -34.73
CA LEU A 865 -16.86 -32.82 -35.99
C LEU A 865 -15.93 -33.38 -37.07
N ALA A 866 -14.65 -33.59 -36.75
CA ALA A 866 -13.71 -34.24 -37.66
C ALA A 866 -14.19 -35.65 -38.03
N SER A 867 -14.65 -36.46 -37.06
CA SER A 867 -15.18 -37.80 -37.33
C SER A 867 -16.43 -37.79 -38.22
N ALA A 868 -17.29 -36.78 -38.12
CA ALA A 868 -18.50 -36.63 -38.94
C ALA A 868 -18.20 -36.11 -40.37
N ILE A 869 -17.18 -35.26 -40.50
CA ILE A 869 -16.69 -34.74 -41.79
C ILE A 869 -15.90 -35.82 -42.55
N TYR A 870 -15.13 -36.67 -41.87
CA TYR A 870 -14.38 -37.79 -42.46
C TYR A 870 -15.16 -39.13 -42.49
N SER A 871 -16.44 -39.14 -42.11
CA SER A 871 -17.35 -40.30 -42.29
C SER A 871 -18.31 -40.15 -43.49
N ASN A 872 -18.19 -39.05 -44.24
CA ASN A 872 -18.80 -38.83 -45.55
C ASN A 872 -17.72 -38.70 -46.63
#